data_AF-A0A0D3J5M3-F1
#
_entry.id   AF-A0A0D3J5M3-F1
#
_cell.length_a   1.000
_cell.length_b   1.000
_cell.length_c   1.000
_cell.angle_alpha   90.00
_cell.angle_beta   90.00
_cell.angle_gamma   90.00
#
_symmetry.space_group_name_H-M   'P 1'
#
loop_
_entity.id
_entity.type
_entity.pdbx_description
1 polymer ?
#
loop_
_entity_poly.entity_id
_entity_poly.type
_entity_poly.pdbx_seq_one_letter_code
_entity_poly.pdbx_strand_id
1 'polypeptide(L)'
;MRAFAQWFGGSPSAERSSRASPSPRPSDADSLLSPLSACAIDQRLDTENSWRKGELVYHVAATLTLPSGERIVHGEQGRVEGITPVLGENSVQVRFSRDAISLPPARAAVELSREPPPPLAGGYRPGDELYYTHVGLVTTEGGRFRLEHASRGEVIGPATAPSHVGKGVKMRFPAAAWRGSETELSQRRDVLDGSHVLPALVDKSGGGGAAGPPGLADLYLTSVSREPPPPLVGGYVLGEQVFFVGASEMAGHGSLTADCSLSHGQLGEVVGPASSLKRATDSVAMLFPGNARFVNCRLSSLSRSAPPPLPGGHTVGDSLYFLGADKAFDSGNKLTHGALGTVMGPAPVGRADSLSMLFPGNTKNVTCTIANLSHAPCRSIEGTSSGDLLSMVILAMDLGEYRRALDMVDEVVSRSDDPPAMVLLLRTQACSHLDMPERTAREATACLTHTDLDEEEFNSPFSAAEFRVQCRSLRAGALAELGQWRRALDDLAHIPAASRDASTLLVEPLAYLKKSQEAYLLLLSCFVKTTETPSEDIQAVQACAAMLASALADISEAIGDTLLERTPNGGTAPMLDICAIQEVALAQGVDTLDAAVEGCPESQPMARAHLLHCRGHAQTLLGGVWAVEGDDDYAVEWFEAALGDFSAVLEMPPSAVSKPCRASPLLGSIVCQLALRDRASAREALRQLRALGLLEASTRGSGYAYLTANVRQFLAEEEHAAEKKAAANAAQLIREEERAKGGRRAAAEAELESCLGLDGEGRPPLQRLDELEAVIGITPSAIGMVPRLQALSVWAKSAGILT
;
A
#
# COMPACT_ATOMS: atom_id res chain seq x y z
N MET A 1 -50.25 35.49 -30.02
CA MET A 1 -49.82 35.54 -28.60
C MET A 1 -48.31 35.87 -28.60
N ARG A 2 -47.83 36.81 -27.78
CA ARG A 2 -47.31 36.59 -26.40
C ARG A 2 -46.26 35.46 -26.38
N ALA A 3 -45.00 35.64 -25.97
CA ALA A 3 -44.31 36.78 -25.34
C ALA A 3 -42.78 36.69 -25.64
N PHE A 4 -41.88 37.62 -25.28
CA PHE A 4 -41.97 38.85 -24.48
C PHE A 4 -40.88 39.83 -24.97
N ALA A 5 -41.21 41.11 -25.16
CA ALA A 5 -40.25 42.15 -25.52
C ALA A 5 -40.56 43.42 -24.71
N GLN A 6 -39.97 43.53 -23.52
CA GLN A 6 -40.10 44.67 -22.62
C GLN A 6 -38.83 44.87 -21.78
N TRP A 7 -37.94 45.75 -22.23
CA TRP A 7 -37.65 46.97 -21.46
C TRP A 7 -37.06 48.07 -22.36
N PHE A 8 -37.40 49.30 -21.98
CA PHE A 8 -37.21 50.59 -22.68
C PHE A 8 -35.73 50.89 -23.02
N GLY A 9 -35.36 51.76 -23.97
CA GLY A 9 -36.08 52.78 -24.77
C GLY A 9 -35.16 54.03 -24.89
N GLY A 10 -35.29 54.99 -25.81
CA GLY A 10 -36.17 55.20 -26.97
C GLY A 10 -35.73 56.50 -27.69
N SER A 11 -36.11 56.70 -28.96
CA SER A 11 -35.67 57.87 -29.77
C SER A 11 -36.51 59.13 -29.54
N PRO A 12 -35.95 60.31 -29.85
CA PRO A 12 -36.36 61.00 -31.09
C PRO A 12 -35.16 61.63 -31.86
N SER A 13 -35.21 62.13 -33.10
CA SER A 13 -36.07 62.03 -34.30
C SER A 13 -35.93 63.36 -35.07
N ALA A 14 -35.13 63.39 -36.13
CA ALA A 14 -35.14 64.39 -37.23
C ALA A 14 -34.28 63.78 -38.38
N GLU A 15 -34.75 63.59 -39.62
CA GLU A 15 -35.12 64.59 -40.64
C GLU A 15 -33.94 65.45 -41.14
N ARG A 16 -33.70 65.64 -42.45
CA ARG A 16 -34.17 64.91 -43.67
C ARG A 16 -33.35 65.37 -44.90
N SER A 17 -33.55 64.70 -46.04
CA SER A 17 -33.36 65.19 -47.41
C SER A 17 -31.94 65.36 -47.99
N SER A 18 -31.63 64.43 -48.88
CA SER A 18 -30.76 64.51 -50.06
C SER A 18 -30.86 65.79 -50.92
N ARG A 19 -29.75 66.19 -51.57
CA ARG A 19 -29.67 66.30 -53.05
C ARG A 19 -28.21 66.32 -53.56
N ALA A 20 -28.05 66.23 -54.88
CA ALA A 20 -26.78 65.95 -55.56
C ALA A 20 -26.13 67.19 -56.22
N SER A 21 -24.81 67.08 -56.51
CA SER A 21 -24.03 67.47 -57.71
C SER A 21 -24.32 68.78 -58.50
N PRO A 22 -23.36 69.36 -59.27
CA PRO A 22 -22.10 68.78 -59.78
C PRO A 22 -20.84 69.72 -59.72
N SER A 23 -19.76 69.32 -60.41
CA SER A 23 -18.53 70.08 -60.68
C SER A 23 -18.67 71.17 -61.76
N PRO A 24 -17.69 72.10 -61.91
CA PRO A 24 -16.77 71.99 -63.08
C PRO A 24 -15.30 72.49 -62.87
N ARG A 25 -14.49 72.32 -63.93
CA ARG A 25 -13.15 72.89 -64.27
C ARG A 25 -13.18 73.30 -65.77
N PRO A 26 -12.17 73.98 -66.40
CA PRO A 26 -10.83 74.42 -65.93
C PRO A 26 -10.83 75.95 -65.60
N SER A 27 -10.01 76.93 -66.04
CA SER A 27 -8.87 77.09 -66.99
C SER A 27 -8.24 78.51 -66.79
N ASP A 28 -7.07 78.94 -67.32
CA ASP A 28 -5.77 78.37 -67.77
C ASP A 28 -4.77 79.57 -68.00
N ALA A 29 -3.62 79.37 -68.70
CA ALA A 29 -2.70 80.37 -69.32
C ALA A 29 -1.65 81.18 -68.48
N ASP A 30 -0.40 80.68 -68.55
CA ASP A 30 0.83 81.35 -69.07
C ASP A 30 1.65 82.47 -68.37
N SER A 31 2.94 82.12 -68.16
CA SER A 31 4.18 82.87 -68.49
C SER A 31 4.69 84.06 -67.64
N LEU A 32 5.90 83.92 -67.05
CA LEU A 32 7.17 84.47 -67.60
C LEU A 32 8.44 84.23 -66.71
N LEU A 33 9.45 83.57 -67.30
CA LEU A 33 10.93 83.64 -67.13
C LEU A 33 11.62 84.10 -65.82
N SER A 34 12.28 83.13 -65.14
CA SER A 34 13.74 83.00 -64.77
C SER A 34 14.57 84.17 -64.15
N PRO A 35 15.78 83.94 -63.54
CA PRO A 35 16.48 82.69 -63.15
C PRO A 35 17.15 82.68 -61.73
N LEU A 36 17.94 81.63 -61.44
CA LEU A 36 19.03 81.52 -60.44
C LEU A 36 18.74 81.59 -58.92
N SER A 37 18.76 80.43 -58.24
CA SER A 37 19.88 80.04 -57.36
C SER A 37 19.76 78.55 -56.97
N ALA A 38 20.89 77.88 -56.68
CA ALA A 38 20.93 76.42 -56.45
C ALA A 38 21.35 76.06 -55.03
N CYS A 39 20.44 75.48 -54.23
CA CYS A 39 20.77 74.74 -53.00
C CYS A 39 19.59 73.83 -52.57
N ALA A 40 19.30 72.81 -53.38
CA ALA A 40 18.32 71.77 -53.04
C ALA A 40 18.66 70.43 -53.71
N ILE A 41 19.76 69.79 -53.29
CA ILE A 41 19.92 68.35 -53.49
C ILE A 41 19.05 67.66 -52.42
N ASP A 42 17.75 67.62 -52.69
CA ASP A 42 16.78 66.80 -51.96
C ASP A 42 17.03 65.33 -52.32
N GLN A 43 18.04 64.74 -51.67
CA GLN A 43 18.41 63.35 -51.86
C GLN A 43 17.35 62.44 -51.24
N ARG A 44 16.27 62.23 -52.01
CA ARG A 44 15.34 61.12 -51.84
C ARG A 44 16.05 59.79 -52.02
N LEU A 45 16.74 59.36 -50.98
CA LEU A 45 16.93 57.95 -50.70
C LEU A 45 15.58 57.40 -50.21
N ASP A 46 14.66 57.20 -51.16
CA ASP A 46 13.40 56.47 -50.99
C ASP A 46 13.71 54.97 -50.77
N THR A 47 14.43 54.71 -49.68
CA THR A 47 14.56 53.41 -49.03
C THR A 47 13.58 53.40 -47.87
N GLU A 48 12.79 52.33 -47.75
CA GLU A 48 11.64 52.28 -46.83
C GLU A 48 12.06 52.33 -45.34
N ASN A 49 13.33 52.04 -45.07
CA ASN A 49 13.98 52.13 -43.76
C ASN A 49 14.57 53.52 -43.43
N SER A 50 14.22 54.57 -44.16
CA SER A 50 14.62 55.95 -43.85
C SER A 50 13.90 56.47 -42.58
N TRP A 51 14.64 56.57 -41.48
CA TRP A 51 14.16 57.11 -40.20
C TRP A 51 14.06 58.63 -40.25
N ARG A 52 12.93 59.21 -39.83
CA ARG A 52 12.65 60.66 -39.94
C ARG A 52 12.88 61.38 -38.61
N LYS A 53 13.43 62.60 -38.64
CA LYS A 53 13.55 63.42 -37.42
C LYS A 53 12.16 63.69 -36.81
N GLY A 54 12.02 63.44 -35.51
CA GLY A 54 10.76 63.52 -34.77
C GLY A 54 9.92 62.24 -34.83
N GLU A 55 10.30 61.24 -35.62
CA GLU A 55 9.63 59.94 -35.69
C GLU A 55 9.67 59.21 -34.35
N LEU A 56 8.57 58.53 -34.03
CA LEU A 56 8.44 57.73 -32.82
C LEU A 56 8.97 56.33 -33.08
N VAL A 57 9.78 55.82 -32.15
CA VAL A 57 10.34 54.47 -32.20
C VAL A 57 10.26 53.80 -30.83
N TYR A 58 10.30 52.48 -30.83
CA TYR A 58 10.32 51.67 -29.62
C TYR A 58 11.56 50.77 -29.63
N HIS A 59 12.24 50.63 -28.50
CA HIS A 59 13.39 49.74 -28.35
C HIS A 59 12.91 48.28 -28.29
N VAL A 60 13.22 47.47 -29.29
CA VAL A 60 12.74 46.07 -29.41
C VAL A 60 13.81 45.02 -29.11
N ALA A 61 15.05 45.43 -28.85
CA ALA A 61 16.09 44.52 -28.37
C ALA A 61 15.97 44.23 -26.86
N ALA A 62 16.96 43.55 -26.29
CA ALA A 62 17.10 43.41 -24.84
C ALA A 62 17.43 44.75 -24.17
N THR A 63 17.16 44.86 -22.86
CA THR A 63 17.43 46.09 -22.08
C THR A 63 18.89 46.53 -22.20
N LEU A 64 19.11 47.72 -22.75
CA LEU A 64 20.44 48.32 -22.93
C LEU A 64 20.77 49.23 -21.74
N THR A 65 21.97 49.11 -21.16
CA THR A 65 22.44 50.03 -20.12
C THR A 65 23.46 50.98 -20.72
N LEU A 66 23.26 52.28 -20.53
CA LEU A 66 24.09 53.34 -21.11
C LEU A 66 25.30 53.66 -20.22
N PRO A 67 26.35 54.33 -20.76
CA PRO A 67 27.49 54.80 -19.96
C PRO A 67 27.12 55.76 -18.83
N SER A 68 25.95 56.40 -18.90
CA SER A 68 25.35 57.24 -17.84
C SER A 68 24.74 56.44 -16.68
N GLY A 69 24.50 55.14 -16.87
CA GLY A 69 23.70 54.30 -15.98
C GLY A 69 22.20 54.28 -16.28
N GLU A 70 21.69 55.11 -17.21
CA GLU A 70 20.29 55.01 -17.66
C GLU A 70 20.07 53.68 -18.40
N ARG A 71 18.91 53.04 -18.19
CA ARG A 71 18.54 51.73 -18.75
C ARG A 71 17.41 51.90 -19.75
N ILE A 72 17.68 51.72 -21.04
CA ILE A 72 16.64 51.67 -22.08
C ILE A 72 16.02 50.26 -22.06
N VAL A 73 14.76 50.15 -21.65
CA VAL A 73 14.08 48.85 -21.53
C VAL A 73 13.38 48.42 -22.82
N HIS A 74 13.10 47.12 -22.97
CA HIS A 74 12.33 46.61 -24.09
C HIS A 74 10.90 47.20 -24.08
N GLY A 75 10.48 47.78 -25.20
CA GLY A 75 9.24 48.54 -25.33
C GLY A 75 9.33 50.01 -24.91
N GLU A 76 10.49 50.51 -24.50
CA GLU A 76 10.65 51.93 -24.18
C GLU A 76 10.51 52.81 -25.43
N GLN A 77 9.81 53.93 -25.27
CA GLN A 77 9.41 54.84 -26.33
C GLN A 77 10.44 55.96 -26.49
N GLY A 78 11.07 56.05 -27.67
CA GLY A 78 12.03 57.08 -28.04
C GLY A 78 11.55 57.95 -29.21
N ARG A 79 12.29 59.03 -29.48
CA ARG A 79 12.15 59.83 -30.70
C ARG A 79 13.48 59.97 -31.44
N VAL A 80 13.43 59.80 -32.76
CA VAL A 80 14.58 60.02 -33.64
C VAL A 80 14.93 61.51 -33.64
N GLU A 81 16.12 61.86 -33.18
CA GLU A 81 16.66 63.23 -33.15
C GLU A 81 17.24 63.64 -34.50
N GLY A 82 17.67 62.67 -35.31
CA GLY A 82 18.26 62.88 -36.62
C GLY A 82 19.11 61.69 -37.05
N ILE A 83 19.77 61.84 -38.19
CA ILE A 83 20.81 60.92 -38.66
C ILE A 83 22.12 61.69 -38.61
N THR A 84 23.13 61.15 -37.94
CA THR A 84 24.43 61.80 -37.72
C THR A 84 25.55 60.92 -38.28
N PRO A 85 26.39 61.42 -39.20
CA PRO A 85 27.54 60.67 -39.67
C PRO A 85 28.58 60.53 -38.55
N VAL A 86 28.80 59.29 -38.10
CA VAL A 86 29.79 58.94 -37.06
C VAL A 86 30.79 57.98 -37.69
N LEU A 87 32.06 58.36 -37.72
CA LEU A 87 33.16 57.59 -38.33
C LEU A 87 32.95 57.22 -39.82
N GLY A 88 32.06 57.91 -40.53
CA GLY A 88 31.70 57.66 -41.92
C GLY A 88 30.40 56.87 -42.12
N GLU A 89 29.80 56.32 -41.07
CA GLU A 89 28.50 55.65 -41.11
C GLU A 89 27.36 56.55 -40.63
N ASN A 90 26.20 56.45 -41.27
CA ASN A 90 24.99 57.21 -40.93
C ASN A 90 24.29 56.60 -39.70
N SER A 91 24.75 56.97 -38.50
CA SER A 91 24.11 56.55 -37.25
C SER A 91 22.75 57.24 -37.05
N VAL A 92 21.76 56.50 -36.56
CA VAL A 92 20.45 57.03 -36.18
C VAL A 92 20.53 57.49 -34.73
N GLN A 93 20.34 58.78 -34.49
CA GLN A 93 20.32 59.33 -33.14
C GLN A 93 18.88 59.29 -32.59
N VAL A 94 18.68 58.69 -31.43
CA VAL A 94 17.37 58.52 -30.79
C VAL A 94 17.46 58.97 -29.33
N ARG A 95 16.61 59.92 -28.91
CA ARG A 95 16.41 60.24 -27.49
C ARG A 95 15.32 59.35 -26.92
N PHE A 96 15.71 58.48 -25.99
CA PHE A 96 14.81 57.85 -25.03
C PHE A 96 14.72 58.73 -23.78
N SER A 97 13.84 58.41 -22.83
CA SER A 97 13.59 59.10 -21.55
C SER A 97 14.35 60.42 -21.28
N ARG A 98 15.68 60.37 -21.06
CA ARG A 98 16.54 61.56 -20.91
C ARG A 98 17.71 61.57 -21.90
N ASP A 99 18.40 60.44 -22.06
CA ASP A 99 19.61 60.36 -22.88
C ASP A 99 19.35 60.12 -24.38
N ALA A 100 20.24 60.66 -25.21
CA ALA A 100 20.28 60.43 -26.66
C ALA A 100 21.38 59.43 -27.03
N ILE A 101 20.98 58.31 -27.65
CA ILE A 101 21.90 57.29 -28.16
C ILE A 101 22.09 57.44 -29.66
N SER A 102 23.27 57.08 -30.17
CA SER A 102 23.53 56.95 -31.61
C SER A 102 23.72 55.46 -31.95
N LEU A 103 22.76 54.88 -32.66
CA LEU A 103 22.84 53.49 -33.13
C LEU A 103 23.37 53.46 -34.58
N PRO A 104 24.40 52.64 -34.91
CA PRO A 104 24.75 52.34 -36.29
C PRO A 104 23.52 51.86 -37.08
N PRO A 105 23.40 52.14 -38.38
CA PRO A 105 22.15 51.90 -39.13
C PRO A 105 21.75 50.41 -39.14
N ALA A 106 22.72 49.50 -39.15
CA ALA A 106 22.49 48.06 -39.02
C ALA A 106 21.93 47.64 -37.64
N ARG A 107 22.31 48.32 -36.56
CA ARG A 107 21.70 48.11 -35.22
C ARG A 107 20.34 48.78 -35.13
N ALA A 108 20.20 50.00 -35.65
CA ALA A 108 18.92 50.71 -35.67
C ALA A 108 17.82 49.90 -36.37
N ALA A 109 18.13 49.20 -37.47
CA ALA A 109 17.20 48.35 -38.20
C ALA A 109 16.79 47.04 -37.48
N VAL A 110 17.46 46.67 -36.38
CA VAL A 110 17.20 45.44 -35.60
C VAL A 110 16.72 45.74 -34.18
N GLU A 111 17.16 46.86 -33.60
CA GLU A 111 16.89 47.23 -32.21
C GLU A 111 15.75 48.25 -32.07
N LEU A 112 15.30 48.88 -33.16
CA LEU A 112 14.19 49.84 -33.17
C LEU A 112 13.01 49.34 -34.01
N SER A 113 11.79 49.61 -33.55
CA SER A 113 10.55 49.43 -34.30
C SER A 113 9.74 50.72 -34.36
N ARG A 114 8.99 50.93 -35.46
CA ARG A 114 7.97 51.98 -35.58
C ARG A 114 6.71 51.66 -34.78
N GLU A 115 6.39 50.37 -34.65
CA GLU A 115 5.27 49.85 -33.87
C GLU A 115 5.74 49.47 -32.46
N PRO A 116 4.91 49.65 -31.41
CA PRO A 116 5.25 49.15 -30.08
C PRO A 116 5.38 47.62 -30.13
N PRO A 117 6.44 47.03 -29.54
CA PRO A 117 6.55 45.58 -29.52
C PRO A 117 5.32 44.95 -28.84
N PRO A 118 4.87 43.77 -29.29
CA PRO A 118 3.84 43.04 -28.57
C PRO A 118 4.29 42.80 -27.12
N PRO A 119 3.36 42.80 -26.14
CA PRO A 119 3.71 42.49 -24.76
C PRO A 119 4.40 41.12 -24.69
N LEU A 120 5.37 40.97 -23.79
CA LEU A 120 6.13 39.73 -23.68
C LEU A 120 5.16 38.56 -23.47
N ALA A 121 5.47 37.40 -24.07
CA ALA A 121 4.58 36.24 -24.04
C ALA A 121 4.16 35.92 -22.59
N GLY A 122 2.87 35.68 -22.35
CA GLY A 122 2.29 35.61 -21.00
C GLY A 122 1.85 36.96 -20.40
N GLY A 123 1.98 38.07 -21.13
CA GLY A 123 1.60 39.42 -20.68
C GLY A 123 2.61 40.08 -19.74
N TYR A 124 3.85 39.58 -19.71
CA TYR A 124 4.92 40.11 -18.86
C TYR A 124 5.52 41.41 -19.41
N ARG A 125 6.17 42.18 -18.54
CA ARG A 125 6.87 43.43 -18.86
C ARG A 125 8.30 43.40 -18.29
N PRO A 126 9.27 44.09 -18.88
CA PRO A 126 10.54 44.34 -18.20
C PRO A 126 10.30 45.04 -16.87
N GLY A 127 10.96 44.57 -15.81
CA GLY A 127 10.71 44.99 -14.43
C GLY A 127 9.61 44.20 -13.69
N ASP A 128 8.83 43.33 -14.36
CA ASP A 128 8.00 42.34 -13.64
C ASP A 128 8.93 41.42 -12.82
N GLU A 129 8.59 41.19 -11.56
CA GLU A 129 9.27 40.21 -10.71
C GLU A 129 8.56 38.86 -10.78
N LEU A 130 9.31 37.79 -11.04
CA LEU A 130 8.79 36.43 -11.10
C LEU A 130 9.65 35.46 -10.27
N TYR A 131 9.04 34.39 -9.81
CA TYR A 131 9.67 33.29 -9.09
C TYR A 131 9.90 32.10 -10.02
N TYR A 132 11.09 31.50 -10.00
CA TYR A 132 11.40 30.27 -10.74
C TYR A 132 10.70 29.07 -10.11
N THR A 133 9.83 28.39 -10.87
CA THR A 133 8.97 27.31 -10.37
C THR A 133 9.41 25.91 -10.80
N HIS A 134 10.39 25.79 -11.70
CA HIS A 134 10.90 24.49 -12.12
C HIS A 134 11.96 23.95 -11.13
N VAL A 135 12.37 22.69 -11.32
CA VAL A 135 13.56 22.10 -10.68
C VAL A 135 14.49 21.60 -11.78
N GLY A 136 15.76 22.00 -11.78
CA GLY A 136 16.72 21.53 -12.79
C GLY A 136 17.97 22.39 -12.92
N LEU A 137 18.77 22.09 -13.94
CA LEU A 137 19.82 22.96 -14.44
C LEU A 137 19.22 23.96 -15.44
N VAL A 138 19.68 25.20 -15.39
CA VAL A 138 19.35 26.25 -16.36
C VAL A 138 20.59 26.50 -17.21
N THR A 139 20.42 26.40 -18.53
CA THR A 139 21.49 26.73 -19.48
C THR A 139 21.54 28.25 -19.65
N THR A 140 22.68 28.85 -19.33
CA THR A 140 22.97 30.27 -19.54
C THR A 140 24.00 30.45 -20.66
N GLU A 141 24.21 31.68 -21.11
CA GLU A 141 25.31 32.04 -22.03
C GLU A 141 26.70 31.69 -21.47
N GLY A 142 26.85 31.65 -20.14
CA GLY A 142 28.08 31.26 -19.44
C GLY A 142 28.20 29.77 -19.12
N GLY A 143 27.28 28.92 -19.59
CA GLY A 143 27.24 27.48 -19.29
C GLY A 143 26.04 27.05 -18.45
N ARG A 144 26.06 25.80 -17.97
CA ARG A 144 25.01 25.24 -17.11
C ARG A 144 25.25 25.60 -15.65
N PHE A 145 24.25 26.20 -15.02
CA PHE A 145 24.22 26.48 -13.60
C PHE A 145 22.92 25.94 -12.99
N ARG A 146 22.88 25.77 -11.67
CA ARG A 146 21.65 25.42 -10.96
C ARG A 146 20.99 26.70 -10.45
N LEU A 147 19.84 27.05 -10.98
CA LEU A 147 18.98 28.08 -10.40
C LEU A 147 18.15 27.44 -9.28
N GLU A 148 18.13 28.02 -8.08
CA GLU A 148 17.32 27.47 -6.98
C GLU A 148 15.83 27.63 -7.27
N HIS A 149 15.03 26.61 -6.96
CA HIS A 149 13.57 26.73 -6.97
C HIS A 149 13.13 27.90 -6.06
N ALA A 150 11.98 28.51 -6.34
CA ALA A 150 11.51 29.72 -5.65
C ALA A 150 12.42 30.96 -5.76
N SER A 151 13.51 30.94 -6.53
CA SER A 151 14.34 32.13 -6.79
C SER A 151 13.53 33.26 -7.42
N ARG A 152 13.55 34.44 -6.81
CA ARG A 152 12.96 35.68 -7.35
C ARG A 152 13.93 36.34 -8.33
N GLY A 153 13.43 36.79 -9.48
CA GLY A 153 14.20 37.51 -10.49
C GLY A 153 13.37 38.55 -11.25
N GLU A 154 14.07 39.48 -11.89
CA GLU A 154 13.55 40.58 -12.69
C GLU A 154 13.45 40.17 -14.16
N VAL A 155 12.29 40.31 -14.81
CA VAL A 155 12.19 40.18 -16.27
C VAL A 155 12.94 41.35 -16.94
N ILE A 156 13.82 41.07 -17.90
CA ILE A 156 14.61 42.09 -18.61
C ILE A 156 14.31 42.21 -20.12
N GLY A 157 13.46 41.32 -20.65
CA GLY A 157 13.08 41.31 -22.06
C GLY A 157 12.49 39.96 -22.52
N PRO A 158 12.25 39.79 -23.84
CA PRO A 158 11.89 38.50 -24.42
C PRO A 158 13.07 37.52 -24.32
N ALA A 159 12.79 36.22 -24.26
CA ALA A 159 13.86 35.21 -24.26
C ALA A 159 14.66 35.23 -25.57
N THR A 160 15.99 35.18 -25.47
CA THR A 160 16.91 35.29 -26.61
C THR A 160 17.34 33.95 -27.23
N ALA A 161 17.41 32.88 -26.44
CA ALA A 161 17.77 31.55 -26.90
C ALA A 161 16.75 31.05 -27.95
N PRO A 162 17.17 30.55 -29.13
CA PRO A 162 16.26 30.17 -30.21
C PRO A 162 15.17 29.14 -29.84
N SER A 163 15.42 28.31 -28.83
CA SER A 163 14.46 27.35 -28.27
C SER A 163 13.35 27.99 -27.41
N HIS A 164 13.52 29.24 -26.98
CA HIS A 164 12.67 29.98 -26.05
C HIS A 164 12.01 31.24 -26.66
N VAL A 165 12.50 31.74 -27.80
CA VAL A 165 11.90 32.90 -28.52
C VAL A 165 10.39 32.69 -28.69
N GLY A 166 9.59 33.69 -28.27
CA GLY A 166 8.11 33.63 -28.30
C GLY A 166 7.45 32.68 -27.30
N LYS A 167 8.23 31.91 -26.52
CA LYS A 167 7.77 30.89 -25.55
C LYS A 167 8.27 31.16 -24.13
N GLY A 168 8.96 32.27 -23.90
CA GLY A 168 9.70 32.54 -22.68
C GLY A 168 10.13 33.99 -22.53
N VAL A 169 10.67 34.30 -21.35
CA VAL A 169 11.21 35.60 -20.95
C VAL A 169 12.68 35.48 -20.61
N LYS A 170 13.44 36.56 -20.85
CA LYS A 170 14.81 36.69 -20.33
C LYS A 170 14.74 37.34 -18.96
N MET A 171 15.32 36.71 -17.96
CA MET A 171 15.29 37.14 -16.56
C MET A 171 16.68 37.36 -16.00
N ARG A 172 16.78 38.26 -15.02
CA ARG A 172 17.93 38.51 -14.17
C ARG A 172 17.64 38.01 -12.75
N PHE A 173 18.44 37.07 -12.28
CA PHE A 173 18.43 36.59 -10.89
C PHE A 173 19.64 37.14 -10.12
N PRO A 174 19.53 37.37 -8.81
CA PRO A 174 20.68 37.77 -8.00
C PRO A 174 21.73 36.65 -7.96
N ALA A 175 23.02 37.01 -7.78
CA ALA A 175 24.12 36.04 -7.79
C ALA A 175 23.91 34.86 -6.81
N ALA A 176 23.30 35.10 -5.65
CA ALA A 176 23.02 34.09 -4.63
C ALA A 176 21.94 33.04 -5.02
N ALA A 177 21.12 33.31 -6.05
CA ALA A 177 20.14 32.35 -6.56
C ALA A 177 20.77 31.21 -7.40
N TRP A 178 22.06 31.34 -7.72
CA TRP A 178 22.80 30.39 -8.53
C TRP A 178 23.71 29.54 -7.67
N ARG A 179 23.55 28.22 -7.75
CA ARG A 179 24.55 27.25 -7.26
C ARG A 179 25.40 26.71 -8.40
N GLY A 180 26.57 26.23 -8.01
CA GLY A 180 27.73 25.88 -8.83
C GLY A 180 27.49 25.34 -10.23
N SER A 181 28.39 25.72 -11.12
CA SER A 181 28.55 25.07 -12.43
C SER A 181 28.91 23.58 -12.26
N GLU A 182 28.68 22.79 -13.31
CA GLU A 182 28.90 21.33 -13.35
C GLU A 182 30.32 20.91 -12.90
N THR A 183 31.30 21.82 -13.02
CA THR A 183 32.68 21.69 -12.51
C THR A 183 32.81 21.60 -10.99
N GLU A 184 31.98 22.31 -10.20
CA GLU A 184 32.08 22.32 -8.74
C GLU A 184 31.57 20.98 -8.16
N LEU A 185 30.56 20.39 -8.81
CA LEU A 185 30.10 19.03 -8.56
C LEU A 185 31.15 17.98 -8.97
N SER A 186 31.94 18.24 -10.02
CA SER A 186 33.07 17.38 -10.39
C SER A 186 34.22 17.47 -9.37
N GLN A 187 34.61 18.66 -8.93
CA GLN A 187 35.67 18.82 -7.93
C GLN A 187 35.30 18.21 -6.56
N ARG A 188 34.00 18.11 -6.24
CA ARG A 188 33.53 17.34 -5.07
C ARG A 188 33.63 15.82 -5.21
N ARG A 189 33.81 15.27 -6.43
CA ARG A 189 34.15 13.84 -6.62
C ARG A 189 35.63 13.60 -6.31
N ASP A 190 36.51 14.48 -6.82
CA ASP A 190 37.98 14.36 -6.70
C ASP A 190 38.50 14.40 -5.24
N VAL A 191 37.68 14.86 -4.29
CA VAL A 191 38.03 14.96 -2.86
C VAL A 191 37.65 13.70 -2.05
N LEU A 192 36.87 12.77 -2.62
CA LEU A 192 36.37 11.58 -1.90
C LEU A 192 37.04 10.26 -2.30
N ASP A 193 37.47 10.08 -3.56
CA ASP A 193 38.17 8.86 -4.01
C ASP A 193 39.70 9.05 -4.06
N GLY A 194 40.35 8.69 -2.95
CA GLY A 194 41.80 8.82 -2.76
C GLY A 194 42.67 7.79 -3.50
N SER A 195 42.33 7.36 -4.72
CA SER A 195 43.21 6.47 -5.51
C SER A 195 43.02 6.55 -7.04
N HIS A 196 44.13 6.36 -7.77
CA HIS A 196 44.25 6.17 -9.23
C HIS A 196 43.78 7.31 -10.16
N VAL A 197 44.72 8.20 -10.49
CA VAL A 197 44.62 9.14 -11.62
C VAL A 197 44.80 8.40 -12.96
N LEU A 198 43.86 8.58 -13.89
CA LEU A 198 44.06 8.40 -15.33
C LEU A 198 43.60 9.66 -16.09
N PRO A 199 44.35 10.16 -17.08
CA PRO A 199 44.04 11.41 -17.76
C PRO A 199 43.11 11.26 -18.97
N ALA A 200 42.47 12.40 -19.29
CA ALA A 200 41.81 12.75 -20.56
C ALA A 200 40.44 12.14 -20.90
N LEU A 201 39.41 12.98 -20.78
CA LEU A 201 38.80 13.53 -22.00
C LEU A 201 38.53 15.04 -21.85
N VAL A 202 39.55 15.87 -22.10
CA VAL A 202 39.39 17.33 -22.14
C VAL A 202 38.86 17.71 -23.52
N ASP A 203 37.58 18.05 -23.59
CA ASP A 203 36.96 18.51 -24.83
C ASP A 203 37.51 19.90 -25.22
N LYS A 204 38.09 20.01 -26.43
CA LYS A 204 38.87 21.18 -26.87
C LYS A 204 38.02 22.20 -27.64
N SER A 205 36.87 22.57 -27.11
CA SER A 205 36.11 23.75 -27.57
C SER A 205 36.69 25.05 -26.96
N GLY A 206 37.96 25.32 -27.27
CA GLY A 206 38.76 26.42 -26.72
C GLY A 206 38.36 27.83 -27.19
N GLY A 207 37.15 28.27 -26.87
CA GLY A 207 36.67 29.64 -27.03
C GLY A 207 36.75 30.40 -25.70
N GLY A 208 37.77 31.24 -25.52
CA GLY A 208 37.97 32.07 -24.32
C GLY A 208 37.00 33.24 -24.19
N GLY A 209 35.70 33.00 -24.36
CA GLY A 209 34.68 34.00 -24.07
C GLY A 209 34.67 34.34 -22.58
N ALA A 210 34.81 35.62 -22.24
CA ALA A 210 34.66 36.07 -20.86
C ALA A 210 33.27 35.66 -20.36
N ALA A 211 33.21 34.93 -19.24
CA ALA A 211 31.96 34.42 -18.70
C ALA A 211 30.98 35.59 -18.49
N GLY A 212 29.82 35.53 -19.17
CA GLY A 212 28.79 36.55 -19.07
C GLY A 212 28.37 36.75 -17.61
N PRO A 213 28.01 37.99 -17.20
CA PRO A 213 27.76 38.29 -15.79
C PRO A 213 26.71 37.34 -15.20
N PRO A 214 27.05 36.57 -14.14
CA PRO A 214 26.17 35.56 -13.59
C PRO A 214 24.89 36.22 -13.08
N GLY A 215 23.75 35.79 -13.63
CA GLY A 215 22.47 36.46 -13.41
C GLY A 215 21.45 36.23 -14.52
N LEU A 216 21.87 36.14 -15.79
CA LEU A 216 20.92 36.09 -16.91
C LEU A 216 20.51 34.66 -17.32
N ALA A 217 19.21 34.45 -17.43
CA ALA A 217 18.58 33.19 -17.86
C ALA A 217 17.49 33.46 -18.92
N ASP A 218 17.43 32.63 -19.95
CA ASP A 218 16.23 32.51 -20.79
C ASP A 218 15.36 31.38 -20.23
N LEU A 219 14.10 31.67 -19.90
CA LEU A 219 13.20 30.73 -19.21
C LEU A 219 11.84 30.61 -19.91
N TYR A 220 11.32 29.40 -20.02
CA TYR A 220 9.95 29.16 -20.48
C TYR A 220 8.92 29.75 -19.52
N LEU A 221 7.79 30.21 -20.05
CA LEU A 221 6.69 30.75 -19.23
C LEU A 221 6.11 29.74 -18.23
N THR A 222 6.22 28.45 -18.52
CA THR A 222 5.82 27.35 -17.62
C THR A 222 6.76 27.15 -16.44
N SER A 223 7.93 27.78 -16.45
CA SER A 223 8.98 27.65 -15.42
C SER A 223 9.06 28.87 -14.50
N VAL A 224 8.11 29.81 -14.60
CA VAL A 224 8.07 31.06 -13.84
C VAL A 224 6.65 31.39 -13.37
N SER A 225 6.52 32.12 -12.27
CA SER A 225 5.24 32.54 -11.67
C SER A 225 5.30 33.96 -11.11
N ARG A 226 4.19 34.71 -11.12
CA ARG A 226 4.06 35.99 -10.39
C ARG A 226 3.98 35.79 -8.88
N GLU A 227 3.37 34.70 -8.44
CA GLU A 227 3.26 34.32 -7.04
C GLU A 227 4.43 33.39 -6.65
N PRO A 228 4.96 33.47 -5.41
CA PRO A 228 5.94 32.51 -4.94
C PRO A 228 5.34 31.10 -4.97
N PRO A 229 6.12 30.06 -5.33
CA PRO A 229 5.60 28.70 -5.33
C PRO A 229 5.12 28.29 -3.93
N PRO A 230 4.09 27.44 -3.84
CA PRO A 230 3.59 26.96 -2.55
C PRO A 230 4.69 26.18 -1.79
N PRO A 231 4.63 26.15 -0.43
CA PRO A 231 5.56 25.36 0.37
C PRO A 231 5.61 23.89 -0.07
N LEU A 232 6.79 23.26 0.02
CA LEU A 232 6.95 21.87 -0.39
C LEU A 232 6.11 20.94 0.51
N VAL A 233 5.55 19.90 -0.09
CA VAL A 233 4.68 18.94 0.60
C VAL A 233 5.43 18.28 1.76
N GLY A 234 4.74 18.04 2.88
CA GLY A 234 5.38 17.57 4.13
C GLY A 234 6.08 18.66 4.94
N GLY A 235 6.06 19.92 4.48
CA GLY A 235 6.73 21.03 5.15
C GLY A 235 8.25 20.94 5.07
N TYR A 236 8.77 20.42 3.96
CA TYR A 236 10.20 20.46 3.65
C TYR A 236 10.60 21.83 3.10
N VAL A 237 11.84 22.26 3.33
CA VAL A 237 12.40 23.51 2.76
C VAL A 237 13.52 23.21 1.76
N LEU A 238 13.80 24.17 0.88
CA LEU A 238 14.90 24.04 -0.07
C LEU A 238 16.24 24.07 0.66
N GLY A 239 17.17 23.22 0.25
CA GLY A 239 18.47 23.03 0.90
C GLY A 239 18.42 22.15 2.16
N GLU A 240 17.24 21.70 2.59
CA GLU A 240 17.10 20.84 3.76
C GLU A 240 17.81 19.50 3.52
N GLN A 241 18.63 19.08 4.48
CA GLN A 241 19.34 17.82 4.45
C GLN A 241 18.48 16.74 5.12
N VAL A 242 18.08 15.71 4.37
CA VAL A 242 17.22 14.62 4.86
C VAL A 242 17.75 13.26 4.41
N PHE A 243 17.55 12.26 5.24
CA PHE A 243 18.00 10.89 5.01
C PHE A 243 16.95 10.11 4.20
N PHE A 244 17.39 9.36 3.20
CA PHE A 244 16.55 8.38 2.53
C PHE A 244 16.38 7.14 3.43
N VAL A 245 15.13 6.82 3.78
CA VAL A 245 14.78 5.70 4.67
C VAL A 245 14.01 4.57 3.96
N GLY A 246 13.81 4.68 2.63
CA GLY A 246 13.35 3.56 1.81
C GLY A 246 14.41 2.44 1.70
N ALA A 247 14.05 1.32 1.07
CA ALA A 247 15.04 0.34 0.66
C ALA A 247 15.87 0.87 -0.52
N SER A 248 17.15 0.50 -0.57
CA SER A 248 18.08 0.97 -1.61
C SER A 248 17.63 0.56 -3.02
N GLU A 249 17.80 1.47 -3.97
CA GLU A 249 17.50 1.30 -5.39
C GLU A 249 18.79 1.52 -6.19
N MET A 250 19.26 0.50 -6.90
CA MET A 250 20.46 0.59 -7.75
C MET A 250 20.13 1.07 -9.15
N ALA A 251 21.10 1.72 -9.80
CA ALA A 251 21.02 2.15 -11.18
C ALA A 251 20.56 1.01 -12.11
N GLY A 252 19.58 1.28 -12.98
CA GLY A 252 18.98 0.30 -13.88
C GLY A 252 17.87 -0.56 -13.27
N HIS A 253 17.72 -0.62 -11.94
CA HIS A 253 16.64 -1.35 -11.28
C HIS A 253 15.47 -0.42 -10.91
N GLY A 254 14.48 -0.32 -11.81
CA GLY A 254 13.19 0.30 -11.51
C GLY A 254 12.99 1.69 -12.13
N SER A 255 12.70 2.68 -11.29
CA SER A 255 12.29 4.03 -11.73
C SER A 255 13.44 5.04 -11.86
N LEU A 256 14.67 4.64 -11.51
CA LEU A 256 15.86 5.48 -11.59
C LEU A 256 16.53 5.37 -12.97
N THR A 257 17.12 6.47 -13.43
CA THR A 257 18.02 6.46 -14.58
C THR A 257 19.36 5.80 -14.21
N ALA A 258 20.10 5.31 -15.21
CA ALA A 258 21.36 4.58 -14.99
C ALA A 258 22.52 5.42 -14.39
N ASP A 259 22.30 6.73 -14.20
CA ASP A 259 23.21 7.69 -13.55
C ASP A 259 22.79 8.04 -12.11
N CYS A 260 21.80 7.32 -11.55
CA CYS A 260 21.23 7.57 -10.23
C CYS A 260 21.14 6.28 -9.39
N SER A 261 21.54 6.38 -8.13
CA SER A 261 21.37 5.34 -7.10
C SER A 261 20.80 5.96 -5.81
N LEU A 262 20.14 5.14 -5.00
CA LEU A 262 19.70 5.50 -3.64
C LEU A 262 20.19 4.41 -2.69
N SER A 263 20.89 4.79 -1.62
CA SER A 263 21.19 3.89 -0.51
C SER A 263 20.37 4.24 0.73
N HIS A 264 19.91 3.23 1.47
CA HIS A 264 19.23 3.44 2.74
C HIS A 264 20.20 4.09 3.75
N GLY A 265 19.76 5.16 4.40
CA GLY A 265 20.62 6.01 5.25
C GLY A 265 21.43 7.06 4.49
N GLN A 266 21.30 7.18 3.17
CA GLN A 266 21.98 8.22 2.41
C GLN A 266 21.38 9.60 2.71
N LEU A 267 22.24 10.55 3.09
CA LEU A 267 21.85 11.96 3.21
C LEU A 267 21.73 12.59 1.83
N GLY A 268 20.65 13.35 1.60
CA GLY A 268 20.43 14.12 0.38
C GLY A 268 19.84 15.49 0.68
N GLU A 269 19.89 16.36 -0.33
CA GLU A 269 19.39 17.73 -0.28
C GLU A 269 18.02 17.86 -0.96
N VAL A 270 17.04 18.48 -0.29
CA VAL A 270 15.75 18.84 -0.88
C VAL A 270 15.96 19.98 -1.88
N VAL A 271 15.62 19.74 -3.15
CA VAL A 271 15.89 20.68 -4.26
C VAL A 271 14.63 21.18 -4.98
N GLY A 272 13.44 20.76 -4.53
CA GLY A 272 12.15 21.33 -4.94
C GLY A 272 10.99 20.33 -4.96
N PRO A 273 9.85 20.67 -5.58
CA PRO A 273 8.74 19.74 -5.76
C PRO A 273 9.11 18.60 -6.71
N ALA A 274 8.48 17.42 -6.55
CA ALA A 274 8.71 16.30 -7.46
C ALA A 274 8.25 16.64 -8.90
N SER A 275 9.12 16.38 -9.88
CA SER A 275 8.92 16.82 -11.28
C SER A 275 7.78 16.11 -12.02
N SER A 276 7.29 14.99 -11.49
CA SER A 276 6.20 14.22 -12.11
C SER A 276 4.85 14.58 -11.47
N LEU A 277 3.93 15.16 -12.24
CA LEU A 277 2.58 15.57 -11.81
C LEU A 277 1.83 14.50 -11.00
N LYS A 278 1.97 13.22 -11.36
CA LYS A 278 1.35 12.08 -10.64
C LYS A 278 1.90 11.80 -9.23
N ARG A 279 2.98 12.46 -8.82
CA ARG A 279 3.63 12.36 -7.50
C ARG A 279 3.85 13.72 -6.82
N ALA A 280 3.40 14.82 -7.42
CA ALA A 280 3.58 16.17 -6.88
C ALA A 280 2.89 16.38 -5.52
N THR A 281 2.02 15.45 -5.10
CA THR A 281 1.31 15.44 -3.82
C THR A 281 1.86 14.45 -2.79
N ASP A 282 2.77 13.53 -3.16
CA ASP A 282 3.31 12.49 -2.26
C ASP A 282 4.86 12.45 -2.21
N SER A 283 5.53 13.32 -2.96
CA SER A 283 6.98 13.27 -3.20
C SER A 283 7.63 14.65 -3.33
N VAL A 284 8.93 14.73 -3.02
CA VAL A 284 9.81 15.90 -3.27
C VAL A 284 10.99 15.49 -4.16
N ALA A 285 11.59 16.47 -4.84
CA ALA A 285 12.82 16.29 -5.60
C ALA A 285 14.03 16.37 -4.66
N MET A 286 14.86 15.33 -4.68
CA MET A 286 16.04 15.14 -3.82
C MET A 286 17.32 15.02 -4.65
N LEU A 287 18.39 15.72 -4.28
CA LEU A 287 19.72 15.47 -4.82
C LEU A 287 20.56 14.68 -3.80
N PHE A 288 21.05 13.50 -4.20
CA PHE A 288 21.96 12.71 -3.38
C PHE A 288 23.40 12.81 -3.91
N PRO A 289 24.43 12.70 -3.06
CA PRO A 289 25.83 12.63 -3.48
C PRO A 289 26.06 11.56 -4.56
N GLY A 290 26.91 11.86 -5.54
CA GLY A 290 27.23 10.98 -6.68
C GLY A 290 26.28 11.15 -7.87
N ASN A 291 24.96 11.21 -7.63
CA ASN A 291 23.93 11.27 -8.67
C ASN A 291 24.02 12.55 -9.52
N ALA A 292 23.98 12.40 -10.85
CA ALA A 292 24.01 13.53 -11.78
C ALA A 292 22.67 14.28 -11.87
N ARG A 293 21.59 13.71 -11.34
CA ARG A 293 20.22 14.23 -11.40
C ARG A 293 19.54 14.13 -10.04
N PHE A 294 18.46 14.89 -9.87
CA PHE A 294 17.59 14.74 -8.72
C PHE A 294 16.64 13.54 -8.91
N VAL A 295 16.22 12.94 -7.79
CA VAL A 295 15.30 11.80 -7.72
C VAL A 295 14.01 12.24 -7.02
N ASN A 296 12.85 11.80 -7.53
CA ASN A 296 11.55 12.11 -6.92
C ASN A 296 11.25 11.10 -5.79
N CYS A 297 11.64 11.43 -4.56
CA CYS A 297 11.48 10.60 -3.38
C CYS A 297 10.16 10.87 -2.67
N ARG A 298 9.47 9.80 -2.26
CA ARG A 298 8.23 9.90 -1.47
C ARG A 298 8.48 10.44 -0.08
N LEU A 299 7.51 11.19 0.47
CA LEU A 299 7.56 11.71 1.84
C LEU A 299 7.71 10.57 2.87
N SER A 300 7.08 9.41 2.62
CA SER A 300 7.19 8.19 3.43
C SER A 300 8.53 7.46 3.33
N SER A 301 9.46 7.93 2.51
CA SER A 301 10.80 7.36 2.30
C SER A 301 11.90 8.35 2.66
N LEU A 302 11.57 9.44 3.38
CA LEU A 302 12.48 10.48 3.84
C LEU A 302 12.34 10.68 5.35
N SER A 303 13.45 11.05 6.02
CA SER A 303 13.50 11.36 7.45
C SER A 303 14.46 12.50 7.75
N ARG A 304 14.11 13.33 8.74
CA ARG A 304 14.98 14.41 9.25
C ARG A 304 16.10 13.90 10.17
N SER A 305 15.85 12.81 10.89
CA SER A 305 16.88 12.07 11.62
C SER A 305 17.43 10.93 10.75
N ALA A 306 18.67 10.51 11.01
CA ALA A 306 19.18 9.27 10.46
C ALA A 306 18.24 8.09 10.80
N PRO A 307 18.06 7.10 9.91
CA PRO A 307 17.30 5.90 10.25
C PRO A 307 17.97 5.14 11.40
N PRO A 308 17.21 4.34 12.16
CA PRO A 308 17.80 3.35 13.05
C PRO A 308 18.61 2.32 12.25
N PRO A 309 19.55 1.58 12.89
CA PRO A 309 20.20 0.42 12.28
C PRO A 309 19.17 -0.59 11.75
N LEU A 310 19.54 -1.38 10.73
CA LEU A 310 18.61 -2.36 10.19
C LEU A 310 18.26 -3.42 11.25
N PRO A 311 17.04 -3.99 11.19
CA PRO A 311 16.67 -5.14 12.00
C PRO A 311 17.74 -6.24 11.97
N GLY A 312 18.01 -6.88 13.12
CA GLY A 312 19.08 -7.89 13.26
C GLY A 312 20.50 -7.32 13.40
N GLY A 313 20.70 -6.01 13.25
CA GLY A 313 22.04 -5.38 13.29
C GLY A 313 22.78 -5.41 11.95
N HIS A 314 22.10 -5.82 10.87
CA HIS A 314 22.64 -5.90 9.52
C HIS A 314 22.94 -4.52 8.90
N THR A 315 23.77 -4.50 7.86
CA THR A 315 24.07 -3.28 7.08
C THR A 315 23.62 -3.40 5.62
N VAL A 316 23.51 -2.25 4.94
CA VAL A 316 23.22 -2.23 3.50
C VAL A 316 24.45 -2.73 2.75
N GLY A 317 24.29 -3.76 1.93
CA GLY A 317 25.40 -4.47 1.29
C GLY A 317 25.77 -5.80 1.95
N ASP A 318 25.24 -6.12 3.14
CA ASP A 318 25.40 -7.45 3.75
C ASP A 318 24.92 -8.53 2.78
N SER A 319 25.69 -9.61 2.65
CA SER A 319 25.29 -10.80 1.88
C SER A 319 24.74 -11.86 2.84
N LEU A 320 23.49 -12.29 2.60
CA LEU A 320 22.77 -13.27 3.42
C LEU A 320 22.17 -14.37 2.54
N TYR A 321 22.19 -15.60 3.06
CA TYR A 321 21.58 -16.78 2.46
C TYR A 321 20.13 -16.91 2.90
N PHE A 322 19.21 -17.17 1.96
CA PHE A 322 17.80 -17.41 2.26
C PHE A 322 17.57 -18.85 2.75
N LEU A 323 16.91 -18.99 3.90
CA LEU A 323 16.58 -20.26 4.57
C LEU A 323 15.09 -20.64 4.48
N GLY A 324 14.26 -19.83 3.82
CA GLY A 324 12.86 -20.19 3.57
C GLY A 324 12.70 -21.15 2.39
N ALA A 325 11.51 -21.76 2.28
CA ALA A 325 11.14 -22.59 1.14
C ALA A 325 11.09 -21.79 -0.18
N ASP A 326 11.37 -22.49 -1.29
CA ASP A 326 11.36 -21.94 -2.65
C ASP A 326 10.04 -21.24 -3.01
N LYS A 327 10.15 -20.07 -3.66
CA LYS A 327 9.01 -19.23 -3.99
C LYS A 327 9.21 -18.42 -5.27
N ALA A 328 8.46 -18.77 -6.30
CA ALA A 328 8.25 -17.89 -7.45
C ALA A 328 7.20 -16.80 -7.14
N PHE A 329 7.31 -15.67 -7.84
CA PHE A 329 6.34 -14.57 -7.82
C PHE A 329 5.87 -14.26 -9.25
N ASP A 330 4.64 -13.78 -9.41
CA ASP A 330 4.04 -13.42 -10.72
C ASP A 330 4.87 -12.40 -11.51
N SER A 331 5.75 -11.64 -10.85
CA SER A 331 6.69 -10.71 -11.47
C SER A 331 7.92 -11.37 -12.10
N GLY A 332 7.99 -12.70 -12.16
CA GLY A 332 9.14 -13.48 -12.64
C GLY A 332 10.29 -13.62 -11.63
N ASN A 333 10.26 -12.86 -10.53
CA ASN A 333 11.22 -12.99 -9.44
C ASN A 333 11.09 -14.38 -8.76
N LYS A 334 12.20 -14.87 -8.20
CA LYS A 334 12.26 -16.11 -7.41
C LYS A 334 13.03 -15.91 -6.11
N LEU A 335 12.64 -16.62 -5.08
CA LEU A 335 13.48 -17.00 -3.95
C LEU A 335 13.74 -18.50 -4.07
N THR A 336 14.98 -18.91 -3.83
CA THR A 336 15.36 -20.33 -3.76
C THR A 336 16.14 -20.55 -2.47
N HIS A 337 15.89 -21.66 -1.80
CA HIS A 337 16.56 -22.04 -0.58
C HIS A 337 18.08 -22.14 -0.79
N GLY A 338 18.87 -21.55 0.10
CA GLY A 338 20.32 -21.42 -0.06
C GLY A 338 20.76 -20.36 -1.08
N ALA A 339 19.87 -19.60 -1.71
CA ALA A 339 20.26 -18.48 -2.57
C ALA A 339 20.89 -17.35 -1.76
N LEU A 340 22.04 -16.85 -2.22
CA LEU A 340 22.70 -15.67 -1.67
C LEU A 340 22.05 -14.39 -2.22
N GLY A 341 21.68 -13.45 -1.35
CA GLY A 341 21.17 -12.13 -1.72
C GLY A 341 21.81 -11.01 -0.91
N THR A 342 21.73 -9.80 -1.43
CA THR A 342 22.29 -8.59 -0.81
C THR A 342 21.19 -7.80 -0.08
N VAL A 343 21.47 -7.36 1.14
CA VAL A 343 20.59 -6.51 1.94
C VAL A 343 20.55 -5.10 1.34
N MET A 344 19.37 -4.70 0.89
CA MET A 344 19.11 -3.37 0.31
C MET A 344 18.59 -2.38 1.36
N GLY A 345 18.09 -2.84 2.51
CA GLY A 345 17.59 -1.98 3.58
C GLY A 345 16.43 -2.62 4.35
N PRO A 346 15.60 -1.83 5.06
CA PRO A 346 14.44 -2.35 5.78
C PRO A 346 13.36 -2.83 4.80
N ALA A 347 12.50 -3.74 5.25
CA ALA A 347 11.27 -4.04 4.53
C ALA A 347 10.36 -2.79 4.39
N PRO A 348 9.47 -2.75 3.37
CA PRO A 348 8.40 -1.77 3.31
C PRO A 348 7.55 -1.77 4.60
N VAL A 349 7.00 -0.60 4.93
CA VAL A 349 6.30 -0.30 6.19
C VAL A 349 5.32 -1.41 6.61
N GLY A 350 5.45 -1.89 7.85
CA GLY A 350 4.57 -2.90 8.46
C GLY A 350 5.27 -4.18 8.93
N ARG A 351 6.60 -4.33 8.73
CA ARG A 351 7.38 -5.49 9.20
C ARG A 351 8.72 -5.06 9.80
N ALA A 352 8.77 -4.95 11.12
CA ALA A 352 9.97 -4.55 11.87
C ALA A 352 11.03 -5.66 12.00
N ASP A 353 10.68 -6.88 11.63
CA ASP A 353 11.45 -8.13 11.70
C ASP A 353 12.04 -8.55 10.33
N SER A 354 11.93 -7.69 9.33
CA SER A 354 12.12 -8.04 7.91
C SER A 354 13.03 -7.06 7.18
N LEU A 355 13.83 -7.61 6.27
CA LEU A 355 14.71 -6.88 5.37
C LEU A 355 14.15 -6.86 3.95
N SER A 356 14.58 -5.87 3.18
CA SER A 356 14.44 -5.82 1.72
C SER A 356 15.75 -6.30 1.11
N MET A 357 15.73 -7.37 0.32
CA MET A 357 16.92 -8.00 -0.27
C MET A 357 16.81 -8.15 -1.79
N LEU A 358 17.94 -8.00 -2.50
CA LEU A 358 18.04 -8.32 -3.92
C LEU A 358 18.80 -9.63 -4.10
N PHE A 359 18.22 -10.57 -4.86
CA PHE A 359 18.83 -11.86 -5.20
C PHE A 359 19.21 -11.87 -6.69
N PRO A 360 20.28 -12.59 -7.09
CA PRO A 360 20.68 -12.71 -8.49
C PRO A 360 19.51 -13.14 -9.40
N GLY A 361 19.36 -12.47 -10.54
CA GLY A 361 18.27 -12.70 -11.50
C GLY A 361 16.94 -12.02 -11.16
N ASN A 362 16.73 -11.52 -9.93
CA ASN A 362 15.53 -10.75 -9.61
C ASN A 362 15.61 -9.31 -10.14
N THR A 363 14.49 -8.81 -10.66
CA THR A 363 14.39 -7.44 -11.20
C THR A 363 14.09 -6.40 -10.12
N LYS A 364 13.60 -6.85 -8.96
CA LYS A 364 13.16 -6.03 -7.81
C LYS A 364 13.54 -6.71 -6.50
N ASN A 365 13.72 -5.91 -5.45
CA ASN A 365 13.95 -6.39 -4.10
C ASN A 365 12.76 -7.23 -3.61
N VAL A 366 13.03 -8.24 -2.78
CA VAL A 366 12.06 -9.13 -2.14
C VAL A 366 12.14 -8.94 -0.62
N THR A 367 11.01 -9.09 0.08
CA THR A 367 10.95 -8.97 1.54
C THR A 367 11.17 -10.32 2.21
N CYS A 368 12.20 -10.42 3.06
CA CYS A 368 12.57 -11.61 3.81
C CYS A 368 12.58 -11.31 5.31
N THR A 369 11.99 -12.17 6.13
CA THR A 369 12.09 -12.13 7.60
C THR A 369 13.50 -12.53 8.05
N ILE A 370 14.03 -11.93 9.13
CA ILE A 370 15.37 -12.28 9.65
C ILE A 370 15.50 -13.77 9.99
N ALA A 371 14.43 -14.38 10.52
CA ALA A 371 14.39 -15.81 10.83
C ALA A 371 14.62 -16.72 9.60
N ASN A 372 14.42 -16.21 8.39
CA ASN A 372 14.63 -16.92 7.14
C ASN A 372 15.97 -16.53 6.47
N LEU A 373 16.94 -16.00 7.22
CA LEU A 373 18.22 -15.49 6.72
C LEU A 373 19.42 -15.96 7.56
N SER A 374 20.56 -16.15 6.92
CA SER A 374 21.81 -16.57 7.58
C SER A 374 23.05 -15.97 6.91
N HIS A 375 24.07 -15.61 7.70
CA HIS A 375 25.41 -15.29 7.19
C HIS A 375 26.20 -16.53 6.76
N ALA A 376 25.94 -17.69 7.38
CA ALA A 376 26.53 -18.95 6.95
C ALA A 376 25.80 -19.47 5.68
N PRO A 377 26.53 -20.01 4.68
CA PRO A 377 25.91 -20.73 3.58
C PRO A 377 25.02 -21.84 4.13
N CYS A 378 23.79 -21.94 3.61
CA CYS A 378 23.01 -23.12 3.92
C CYS A 378 23.74 -24.33 3.32
N ARG A 379 24.12 -25.28 4.17
CA ARG A 379 24.63 -26.58 3.69
C ARG A 379 23.50 -27.20 2.89
N SER A 380 23.78 -27.57 1.63
CA SER A 380 22.76 -28.18 0.79
C SER A 380 22.34 -29.51 1.40
N ILE A 381 21.03 -29.69 1.56
CA ILE A 381 20.45 -30.98 1.97
C ILE A 381 20.61 -32.00 0.82
N GLU A 382 20.75 -31.52 -0.41
CA GLU A 382 21.38 -32.27 -1.50
C GLU A 382 22.85 -32.56 -1.18
N GLY A 383 23.17 -33.83 -0.91
CA GLY A 383 24.53 -34.31 -0.64
C GLY A 383 24.85 -34.62 0.83
N THR A 384 23.98 -34.28 1.78
CA THR A 384 24.06 -34.84 3.15
C THR A 384 23.43 -36.24 3.16
N SER A 385 24.01 -37.17 3.94
CA SER A 385 23.45 -38.51 4.05
C SER A 385 22.17 -38.52 4.89
N SER A 386 21.35 -39.56 4.75
CA SER A 386 20.15 -39.71 5.59
C SER A 386 20.46 -39.75 7.09
N GLY A 387 21.67 -40.18 7.48
CA GLY A 387 22.15 -40.14 8.87
C GLY A 387 22.53 -38.73 9.35
N ASP A 388 23.12 -37.90 8.47
CA ASP A 388 23.37 -36.47 8.78
C ASP A 388 22.04 -35.72 8.92
N LEU A 389 21.06 -36.02 8.06
CA LEU A 389 19.71 -35.48 8.11
C LEU A 389 18.99 -35.87 9.40
N LEU A 390 19.02 -37.14 9.78
CA LEU A 390 18.44 -37.62 11.05
C LEU A 390 19.09 -36.90 12.25
N SER A 391 20.41 -36.69 12.20
CA SER A 391 21.15 -35.95 13.23
C SER A 391 20.73 -34.47 13.30
N MET A 392 20.45 -33.84 12.15
CA MET A 392 19.94 -32.47 12.08
C MET A 392 18.49 -32.36 12.58
N VAL A 393 17.64 -33.36 12.32
CA VAL A 393 16.28 -33.45 12.86
C VAL A 393 16.29 -33.53 14.38
N ILE A 394 17.11 -34.42 14.95
CA ILE A 394 17.25 -34.57 16.41
C ILE A 394 17.72 -33.24 17.02
N LEU A 395 18.78 -32.63 16.47
CA LEU A 395 19.29 -31.34 16.93
C LEU A 395 18.23 -30.23 16.85
N ALA A 396 17.38 -30.20 15.81
CA ALA A 396 16.30 -29.22 15.70
C ALA A 396 15.18 -29.47 16.74
N MET A 397 14.89 -30.71 17.11
CA MET A 397 13.95 -30.98 18.21
C MET A 397 14.55 -30.62 19.58
N ASP A 398 15.83 -30.91 19.82
CA ASP A 398 16.54 -30.54 21.06
C ASP A 398 16.62 -29.01 21.25
N LEU A 399 16.68 -28.25 20.16
CA LEU A 399 16.63 -26.79 20.15
C LEU A 399 15.21 -26.20 20.22
N GLY A 400 14.16 -27.03 20.21
CA GLY A 400 12.76 -26.59 20.17
C GLY A 400 12.30 -26.02 18.82
N GLU A 401 13.09 -26.17 17.76
CA GLU A 401 12.76 -25.76 16.39
C GLU A 401 11.83 -26.78 15.69
N TYR A 402 10.78 -27.24 16.39
CA TYR A 402 9.92 -28.37 15.96
C TYR A 402 9.36 -28.21 14.54
N ARG A 403 9.07 -26.99 14.10
CA ARG A 403 8.63 -26.70 12.72
C ARG A 403 9.69 -27.08 11.69
N ARG A 404 10.94 -26.67 11.93
CA ARG A 404 12.10 -26.99 11.09
C ARG A 404 12.44 -28.48 11.16
N ALA A 405 12.32 -29.09 12.35
CA ALA A 405 12.47 -30.53 12.50
C ALA A 405 11.44 -31.28 11.64
N LEU A 406 10.16 -30.90 11.69
CA LEU A 406 9.10 -31.46 10.85
C LEU A 406 9.36 -31.26 9.36
N ASP A 407 9.71 -30.04 8.93
CA ASP A 407 9.97 -29.73 7.53
C ASP A 407 11.21 -30.52 7.00
N MET A 408 12.22 -30.80 7.84
CA MET A 408 13.34 -31.69 7.51
C MET A 408 12.97 -33.17 7.53
N VAL A 409 12.04 -33.59 8.39
CA VAL A 409 11.54 -34.97 8.42
C VAL A 409 10.69 -35.29 7.19
N ASP A 410 9.81 -34.38 6.77
CA ASP A 410 9.04 -34.51 5.53
C ASP A 410 9.99 -34.66 4.31
N GLU A 411 11.16 -34.01 4.33
CA GLU A 411 12.21 -34.15 3.30
C GLU A 411 13.06 -35.44 3.42
N VAL A 412 13.12 -36.09 4.60
CA VAL A 412 13.68 -37.46 4.70
C VAL A 412 12.67 -38.48 4.18
N VAL A 413 11.38 -38.28 4.46
CA VAL A 413 10.28 -39.14 3.97
C VAL A 413 10.11 -39.00 2.45
N SER A 414 10.22 -37.80 1.88
CA SER A 414 10.12 -37.56 0.43
C SER A 414 11.19 -38.28 -0.40
N ARG A 415 12.33 -38.62 0.23
CA ARG A 415 13.52 -39.22 -0.40
C ARG A 415 13.61 -40.74 -0.25
N SER A 416 12.64 -41.38 0.41
CA SER A 416 12.73 -42.79 0.78
C SER A 416 11.39 -43.49 0.55
N ASP A 417 11.38 -44.50 -0.32
CA ASP A 417 10.20 -45.34 -0.58
C ASP A 417 9.75 -46.14 0.66
N ASP A 418 10.66 -46.33 1.63
CA ASP A 418 10.40 -46.93 2.95
C ASP A 418 11.19 -46.16 4.04
N PRO A 419 10.61 -45.09 4.61
CA PRO A 419 11.30 -44.24 5.58
C PRO A 419 11.48 -44.97 6.92
N PRO A 420 12.71 -45.08 7.45
CA PRO A 420 12.97 -45.82 8.70
C PRO A 420 12.05 -45.37 9.84
N ALA A 421 11.50 -46.31 10.61
CA ALA A 421 10.46 -46.01 11.60
C ALA A 421 10.83 -44.93 12.64
N MET A 422 12.13 -44.71 12.90
CA MET A 422 12.64 -43.60 13.70
C MET A 422 12.29 -42.22 13.11
N VAL A 423 12.29 -42.07 11.78
CA VAL A 423 11.88 -40.86 11.07
C VAL A 423 10.41 -40.55 11.33
N LEU A 424 9.55 -41.58 11.27
CA LEU A 424 8.11 -41.46 11.54
C LEU A 424 7.82 -41.16 13.03
N LEU A 425 8.64 -41.68 13.95
CA LEU A 425 8.61 -41.35 15.37
C LEU A 425 8.92 -39.87 15.60
N LEU A 426 10.02 -39.36 15.04
CA LEU A 426 10.43 -37.96 15.10
C LEU A 426 9.39 -37.03 14.46
N ARG A 427 8.77 -37.46 13.34
CA ARG A 427 7.64 -36.78 12.69
C ARG A 427 6.47 -36.57 13.66
N THR A 428 6.09 -37.64 14.34
CA THR A 428 4.96 -37.66 15.29
C THR A 428 5.25 -36.76 16.49
N GLN A 429 6.46 -36.81 17.03
CA GLN A 429 6.87 -35.99 18.17
C GLN A 429 6.94 -34.49 17.81
N ALA A 430 7.56 -34.13 16.67
CA ALA A 430 7.61 -32.74 16.19
C ALA A 430 6.20 -32.17 15.95
N CYS A 431 5.31 -32.94 15.33
CA CYS A 431 3.91 -32.57 15.13
C CYS A 431 3.13 -32.39 16.44
N SER A 432 3.38 -33.23 17.46
CA SER A 432 2.75 -33.12 18.79
C SER A 432 3.12 -31.80 19.49
N HIS A 433 4.40 -31.39 19.41
CA HIS A 433 4.86 -30.11 19.96
C HIS A 433 4.39 -28.87 19.17
N LEU A 434 3.76 -29.04 18.00
CA LEU A 434 3.27 -27.95 17.14
C LEU A 434 1.75 -27.70 17.26
N ASP A 435 1.07 -28.35 18.22
CA ASP A 435 -0.36 -28.18 18.51
C ASP A 435 -1.26 -28.36 17.26
N MET A 436 -1.00 -29.42 16.49
CA MET A 436 -1.81 -29.84 15.34
C MET A 436 -2.51 -31.21 15.57
N PRO A 437 -3.23 -31.42 16.69
CA PRO A 437 -3.58 -32.74 17.19
C PRO A 437 -4.31 -33.64 16.18
N GLU A 438 -5.40 -33.17 15.56
CA GLU A 438 -6.22 -33.98 14.65
C GLU A 438 -5.44 -34.49 13.41
N ARG A 439 -4.63 -33.62 12.79
CA ARG A 439 -3.80 -34.00 11.63
C ARG A 439 -2.65 -34.91 12.06
N THR A 440 -1.97 -34.55 13.14
CA THR A 440 -0.90 -35.36 13.76
C THR A 440 -1.39 -36.77 14.03
N ALA A 441 -2.55 -36.89 14.66
CA ALA A 441 -3.11 -38.14 15.08
C ALA A 441 -3.56 -39.02 13.90
N ARG A 442 -4.14 -38.46 12.84
CA ARG A 442 -4.47 -39.22 11.62
C ARG A 442 -3.22 -39.77 10.93
N GLU A 443 -2.22 -38.92 10.71
CA GLU A 443 -0.97 -39.33 10.04
C GLU A 443 -0.16 -40.31 10.91
N ALA A 444 -0.02 -40.04 12.22
CA ALA A 444 0.66 -40.91 13.16
C ALA A 444 -0.06 -42.26 13.33
N THR A 445 -1.39 -42.29 13.41
CA THR A 445 -2.14 -43.56 13.47
C THR A 445 -1.87 -44.39 12.22
N ALA A 446 -1.93 -43.79 11.01
CA ALA A 446 -1.65 -44.49 9.76
C ALA A 446 -0.21 -45.06 9.72
N CYS A 447 0.81 -44.25 10.01
CA CYS A 447 2.21 -44.68 10.09
C CYS A 447 2.44 -45.79 11.13
N LEU A 448 1.81 -45.68 12.31
CA LEU A 448 1.93 -46.64 13.40
C LEU A 448 0.98 -47.84 13.25
N THR A 449 0.16 -47.93 12.20
CA THR A 449 -0.60 -49.14 11.82
C THR A 449 0.09 -50.01 10.76
N HIS A 450 1.08 -49.49 10.04
CA HIS A 450 1.80 -50.26 8.99
C HIS A 450 3.16 -50.83 9.45
N THR A 451 3.60 -50.49 10.66
CA THR A 451 4.91 -50.88 11.21
C THR A 451 4.89 -52.22 11.96
N ASP A 452 4.52 -53.29 11.25
CA ASP A 452 4.86 -54.67 11.65
C ASP A 452 6.35 -54.92 11.36
N LEU A 453 7.19 -54.45 12.27
CA LEU A 453 8.66 -54.50 12.15
C LEU A 453 9.21 -55.85 12.66
N ASP A 454 9.78 -56.62 11.72
CA ASP A 454 10.60 -57.80 12.00
C ASP A 454 11.87 -57.43 12.78
N GLU A 455 12.36 -58.36 13.61
CA GLU A 455 13.37 -58.06 14.63
C GLU A 455 14.81 -57.96 14.08
N GLU A 456 15.06 -58.34 12.82
CA GLU A 456 16.42 -58.49 12.28
C GLU A 456 17.01 -57.20 11.66
N GLU A 457 16.21 -56.19 11.31
CA GLU A 457 16.71 -54.97 10.63
C GLU A 457 17.02 -53.77 11.57
N PHE A 458 16.77 -53.91 12.87
CA PHE A 458 16.68 -52.76 13.79
C PHE A 458 18.03 -52.28 14.37
N ASN A 459 18.86 -51.62 13.55
CA ASN A 459 20.08 -50.92 13.99
C ASN A 459 19.76 -49.60 14.75
N SER A 460 19.25 -49.71 15.99
CA SER A 460 18.90 -48.58 16.86
C SER A 460 19.51 -48.73 18.27
N PRO A 461 19.71 -47.62 19.02
CA PRO A 461 20.16 -47.67 20.42
C PRO A 461 19.09 -48.20 21.40
N PHE A 462 17.81 -48.20 21.00
CA PHE A 462 16.71 -48.81 21.76
C PHE A 462 16.51 -50.27 21.35
N SER A 463 16.14 -51.13 22.30
CA SER A 463 15.69 -52.48 21.97
C SER A 463 14.36 -52.46 21.21
N ALA A 464 14.10 -53.49 20.40
CA ALA A 464 12.84 -53.65 19.68
C ALA A 464 11.61 -53.67 20.62
N ALA A 465 11.79 -54.11 21.88
CA ALA A 465 10.75 -54.07 22.90
C ALA A 465 10.41 -52.63 23.32
N GLU A 466 11.42 -51.81 23.65
CA GLU A 466 11.23 -50.40 24.03
C GLU A 466 10.61 -49.59 22.89
N PHE A 467 11.09 -49.79 21.65
CA PHE A 467 10.54 -49.10 20.49
C PHE A 467 9.07 -49.46 20.24
N ARG A 468 8.69 -50.74 20.33
CA ARG A 468 7.27 -51.18 20.24
C ARG A 468 6.40 -50.56 21.33
N VAL A 469 6.92 -50.40 22.56
CA VAL A 469 6.19 -49.74 23.66
C VAL A 469 6.00 -48.24 23.37
N GLN A 470 7.04 -47.55 22.89
CA GLN A 470 6.96 -46.13 22.54
C GLN A 470 6.00 -45.87 21.38
N CYS A 471 6.04 -46.69 20.32
CA CYS A 471 5.10 -46.65 19.21
C CYS A 471 3.65 -46.90 19.65
N ARG A 472 3.40 -47.86 20.55
CA ARG A 472 2.04 -48.10 21.09
C ARG A 472 1.55 -46.96 22.00
N SER A 473 2.44 -46.37 22.81
CA SER A 473 2.09 -45.20 23.64
C SER A 473 1.68 -43.99 22.77
N LEU A 474 2.46 -43.70 21.73
CA LEU A 474 2.15 -42.62 20.77
C LEU A 474 0.89 -42.91 19.93
N ARG A 475 0.69 -44.16 19.49
CA ARG A 475 -0.54 -44.54 18.76
C ARG A 475 -1.78 -44.44 19.66
N ALA A 476 -1.69 -44.84 20.93
CA ALA A 476 -2.76 -44.64 21.89
C ALA A 476 -3.08 -43.15 22.14
N GLY A 477 -2.06 -42.30 22.26
CA GLY A 477 -2.23 -40.84 22.34
C GLY A 477 -2.94 -40.27 21.11
N ALA A 478 -2.50 -40.64 19.91
CA ALA A 478 -3.17 -40.26 18.66
C ALA A 478 -4.62 -40.74 18.59
N LEU A 479 -4.89 -41.98 18.98
CA LEU A 479 -6.25 -42.53 18.99
C LEU A 479 -7.16 -41.82 20.01
N ALA A 480 -6.63 -41.38 21.15
CA ALA A 480 -7.34 -40.56 22.14
C ALA A 480 -7.72 -39.18 21.59
N GLU A 481 -6.78 -38.46 20.96
CA GLU A 481 -7.02 -37.16 20.30
C GLU A 481 -8.05 -37.24 19.15
N LEU A 482 -8.26 -38.43 18.57
CA LEU A 482 -9.31 -38.69 17.56
C LEU A 482 -10.63 -39.19 18.16
N GLY A 483 -10.80 -39.15 19.48
CA GLY A 483 -11.97 -39.68 20.19
C GLY A 483 -12.11 -41.21 20.16
N GLN A 484 -11.12 -41.94 19.63
CA GLN A 484 -11.13 -43.40 19.49
C GLN A 484 -10.66 -44.10 20.77
N TRP A 485 -11.13 -43.61 21.93
CA TRP A 485 -10.72 -44.01 23.28
C TRP A 485 -10.66 -45.52 23.50
N ARG A 486 -11.60 -46.28 22.94
CA ARG A 486 -11.60 -47.75 23.01
C ARG A 486 -10.33 -48.36 22.41
N ARG A 487 -9.92 -47.90 21.23
CA ARG A 487 -8.70 -48.38 20.55
C ARG A 487 -7.42 -47.90 21.26
N ALA A 488 -7.45 -46.69 21.84
CA ALA A 488 -6.36 -46.19 22.67
C ALA A 488 -6.15 -47.07 23.92
N LEU A 489 -7.24 -47.46 24.58
CA LEU A 489 -7.22 -48.38 25.72
C LEU A 489 -6.79 -49.79 25.31
N ASP A 490 -7.24 -50.30 24.16
CA ASP A 490 -6.77 -51.58 23.60
C ASP A 490 -5.25 -51.56 23.37
N ASP A 491 -4.69 -50.50 22.77
CA ASP A 491 -3.25 -50.35 22.53
C ASP A 491 -2.43 -50.31 23.83
N LEU A 492 -2.89 -49.54 24.83
CA LEU A 492 -2.27 -49.49 26.16
C LEU A 492 -2.38 -50.83 26.91
N ALA A 493 -3.50 -51.55 26.76
CA ALA A 493 -3.67 -52.88 27.35
C ALA A 493 -2.66 -53.90 26.80
N HIS A 494 -2.27 -53.77 25.53
CA HIS A 494 -1.25 -54.60 24.87
C HIS A 494 0.20 -54.16 25.15
N ILE A 495 0.46 -53.16 26.00
CA ILE A 495 1.80 -52.88 26.53
C ILE A 495 2.12 -53.91 27.63
N PRO A 496 3.20 -54.71 27.53
CA PRO A 496 3.53 -55.75 28.52
C PRO A 496 3.67 -55.19 29.94
N ALA A 497 3.18 -55.92 30.95
CA ALA A 497 3.20 -55.45 32.34
C ALA A 497 4.60 -55.10 32.84
N ALA A 498 5.62 -55.92 32.50
CA ALA A 498 7.02 -55.68 32.84
C ALA A 498 7.65 -54.42 32.18
N SER A 499 6.96 -53.80 31.23
CA SER A 499 7.37 -52.52 30.60
C SER A 499 6.65 -51.31 31.20
N ARG A 500 5.66 -51.50 32.08
CA ARG A 500 4.87 -50.40 32.68
C ARG A 500 5.57 -49.72 33.85
N ASP A 501 6.57 -50.37 34.44
CA ASP A 501 7.43 -49.80 35.48
C ASP A 501 8.42 -48.72 34.94
N ALA A 502 8.49 -48.55 33.61
CA ALA A 502 9.18 -47.43 32.96
C ALA A 502 8.40 -46.10 33.14
N SER A 503 8.39 -45.61 34.38
CA SER A 503 7.45 -44.61 34.92
C SER A 503 7.49 -43.20 34.31
N THR A 504 8.27 -42.98 33.25
CA THR A 504 8.31 -41.72 32.48
C THR A 504 7.46 -41.76 31.20
N LEU A 505 7.18 -42.95 30.63
CA LEU A 505 6.60 -43.09 29.28
C LEU A 505 5.06 -43.06 29.20
N LEU A 506 4.37 -42.91 30.34
CA LEU A 506 2.90 -42.91 30.45
C LEU A 506 2.34 -41.68 31.18
N VAL A 507 3.18 -40.70 31.53
CA VAL A 507 2.82 -39.61 32.45
C VAL A 507 1.87 -38.59 31.79
N GLU A 508 2.12 -38.18 30.55
CA GLU A 508 1.36 -37.08 29.93
C GLU A 508 -0.10 -37.41 29.59
N PRO A 509 -0.44 -38.58 28.98
CA PRO A 509 -1.83 -38.93 28.72
C PRO A 509 -2.68 -39.03 29.99
N LEU A 510 -2.11 -39.56 31.07
CA LEU A 510 -2.78 -39.64 32.38
C LEU A 510 -2.87 -38.27 33.08
N ALA A 511 -1.90 -37.37 32.86
CA ALA A 511 -1.96 -36.00 33.35
C ALA A 511 -3.06 -35.17 32.67
N TYR A 512 -3.43 -35.49 31.42
CA TYR A 512 -4.55 -34.85 30.72
C TYR A 512 -5.90 -35.19 31.39
N LEU A 513 -6.15 -36.48 31.64
CA LEU A 513 -7.33 -36.98 32.36
C LEU A 513 -7.48 -36.39 33.77
N LYS A 514 -6.36 -36.07 34.44
CA LYS A 514 -6.39 -35.47 35.79
C LYS A 514 -6.80 -33.99 35.78
N LYS A 515 -6.42 -33.24 34.73
CA LYS A 515 -6.71 -31.79 34.64
C LYS A 515 -8.20 -31.47 34.48
N SER A 516 -8.97 -32.32 33.80
CA SER A 516 -10.42 -32.13 33.66
C SER A 516 -11.17 -32.30 34.99
N GLN A 517 -10.79 -33.30 35.80
CA GLN A 517 -11.33 -33.47 37.15
C GLN A 517 -10.96 -32.29 38.08
N GLU A 518 -9.70 -31.84 38.05
CA GLU A 518 -9.25 -30.71 38.88
C GLU A 518 -9.95 -29.40 38.53
N ALA A 519 -10.28 -29.16 37.25
CA ALA A 519 -11.05 -28.00 36.81
C ALA A 519 -12.51 -28.02 37.34
N TYR A 520 -13.14 -29.19 37.36
CA TYR A 520 -14.53 -29.36 37.84
C TYR A 520 -14.63 -29.11 39.36
N LEU A 521 -13.68 -29.63 40.13
CA LEU A 521 -13.59 -29.38 41.59
C LEU A 521 -13.28 -27.92 41.92
N LEU A 522 -12.51 -27.22 41.07
CA LEU A 522 -12.24 -25.78 41.21
C LEU A 522 -13.51 -24.93 41.08
N LEU A 523 -14.40 -25.27 40.14
CA LEU A 523 -15.71 -24.60 39.98
C LEU A 523 -16.60 -24.81 41.21
N LEU A 524 -16.70 -26.04 41.72
CA LEU A 524 -17.43 -26.34 42.96
C LEU A 524 -16.88 -25.56 44.17
N SER A 525 -15.55 -25.40 44.28
CA SER A 525 -14.93 -24.64 45.37
C SER A 525 -15.28 -23.13 45.35
N CYS A 526 -15.58 -22.58 44.17
CA CYS A 526 -16.05 -21.21 44.03
C CYS A 526 -17.51 -21.03 44.47
N PHE A 527 -18.33 -22.08 44.37
CA PHE A 527 -19.74 -22.05 44.78
C PHE A 527 -19.88 -21.88 46.30
N VAL A 528 -19.10 -22.65 47.08
CA VAL A 528 -19.14 -22.65 48.55
C VAL A 528 -18.61 -21.35 49.18
N LYS A 529 -17.67 -20.65 48.52
CA LYS A 529 -17.00 -19.46 49.09
C LYS A 529 -17.77 -18.14 48.96
N THR A 530 -19.01 -18.15 48.49
CA THR A 530 -19.79 -16.92 48.24
C THR A 530 -20.84 -16.58 49.30
N THR A 531 -21.02 -17.42 50.33
CA THR A 531 -22.16 -17.36 51.27
C THR A 531 -21.78 -17.06 52.74
N GLU A 532 -20.73 -16.27 52.99
CA GLU A 532 -20.34 -15.83 54.35
C GLU A 532 -21.03 -14.53 54.83
N THR A 533 -22.36 -14.53 54.98
CA THR A 533 -23.07 -13.62 55.93
C THR A 533 -24.37 -14.27 56.44
N PRO A 534 -24.78 -14.06 57.70
CA PRO A 534 -25.96 -14.72 58.25
C PRO A 534 -27.27 -13.95 57.99
N SER A 535 -28.24 -14.62 57.37
CA SER A 535 -29.67 -14.27 57.40
C SER A 535 -30.51 -15.55 57.33
N GLU A 536 -31.75 -15.53 57.83
CA GLU A 536 -32.53 -16.75 58.09
C GLU A 536 -33.03 -17.43 56.81
N ASP A 537 -33.21 -16.68 55.71
CA ASP A 537 -33.59 -17.22 54.38
C ASP A 537 -32.56 -18.21 53.81
N ILE A 538 -31.32 -18.22 54.32
CA ILE A 538 -30.22 -19.04 53.81
C ILE A 538 -30.42 -20.54 54.14
N GLN A 539 -31.22 -20.91 55.15
CA GLN A 539 -31.41 -22.32 55.52
C GLN A 539 -32.03 -23.17 54.40
N ALA A 540 -32.95 -22.60 53.60
CA ALA A 540 -33.52 -23.30 52.45
C ALA A 540 -32.45 -23.55 51.36
N VAL A 541 -31.62 -22.55 51.07
CA VAL A 541 -30.52 -22.66 50.10
C VAL A 541 -29.46 -23.65 50.57
N GLN A 542 -29.15 -23.67 51.87
CA GLN A 542 -28.24 -24.66 52.48
C GLN A 542 -28.82 -26.08 52.44
N ALA A 543 -30.13 -26.25 52.64
CA ALA A 543 -30.78 -27.56 52.50
C ALA A 543 -30.71 -28.07 51.06
N CYS A 544 -31.04 -27.23 50.07
CA CYS A 544 -30.91 -27.59 48.64
C CYS A 544 -29.45 -27.89 48.26
N ALA A 545 -28.48 -27.10 48.73
CA ALA A 545 -27.06 -27.35 48.47
C ALA A 545 -26.56 -28.65 49.12
N ALA A 546 -27.03 -28.98 50.33
CA ALA A 546 -26.71 -30.24 51.00
C ALA A 546 -27.35 -31.45 50.29
N MET A 547 -28.59 -31.33 49.80
CA MET A 547 -29.24 -32.35 48.97
C MET A 547 -28.47 -32.60 47.67
N LEU A 548 -28.08 -31.53 46.96
CA LEU A 548 -27.32 -31.65 45.71
C LEU A 548 -25.93 -32.27 45.96
N ALA A 549 -25.27 -31.89 47.05
CA ALA A 549 -23.98 -32.45 47.44
C ALA A 549 -24.07 -33.93 47.85
N SER A 550 -25.18 -34.35 48.50
CA SER A 550 -25.45 -35.77 48.77
C SER A 550 -25.63 -36.54 47.48
N ALA A 551 -26.56 -36.13 46.61
CA ALA A 551 -26.84 -36.83 45.36
C ALA A 551 -25.58 -36.97 44.47
N LEU A 552 -24.73 -35.94 44.42
CA LEU A 552 -23.45 -36.00 43.70
C LEU A 552 -22.40 -36.89 44.38
N ALA A 553 -22.41 -37.02 45.70
CA ALA A 553 -21.60 -38.00 46.41
C ALA A 553 -22.09 -39.43 46.15
N ASP A 554 -23.40 -39.67 46.24
CA ASP A 554 -24.06 -40.95 45.98
C ASP A 554 -23.77 -41.42 44.52
N ILE A 555 -23.79 -40.51 43.55
CA ILE A 555 -23.39 -40.76 42.16
C ILE A 555 -21.89 -41.07 42.04
N SER A 556 -21.03 -40.35 42.77
CA SER A 556 -19.57 -40.60 42.75
C SER A 556 -19.19 -41.93 43.40
N GLU A 557 -19.92 -42.37 44.42
CA GLU A 557 -19.75 -43.67 45.09
C GLU A 557 -20.24 -44.80 44.15
N ALA A 558 -21.42 -44.65 43.54
CA ALA A 558 -21.94 -45.59 42.55
C ALA A 558 -21.01 -45.77 41.33
N ILE A 559 -20.41 -44.68 40.82
CA ILE A 559 -19.41 -44.75 39.73
C ILE A 559 -18.12 -45.43 40.22
N GLY A 560 -17.69 -45.16 41.46
CA GLY A 560 -16.51 -45.79 42.07
C GLY A 560 -16.63 -47.30 42.20
N ASP A 561 -17.74 -47.78 42.78
CA ASP A 561 -17.99 -49.21 42.99
C ASP A 561 -18.18 -49.96 41.66
N THR A 562 -18.88 -49.35 40.69
CA THR A 562 -19.06 -49.89 39.33
C THR A 562 -17.73 -50.04 38.58
N LEU A 563 -16.69 -49.29 38.95
CA LEU A 563 -15.35 -49.40 38.37
C LEU A 563 -14.42 -50.38 39.11
N LEU A 564 -14.80 -50.92 40.28
CA LEU A 564 -13.93 -51.76 41.12
C LEU A 564 -14.40 -53.21 41.32
N GLU A 565 -15.68 -53.52 41.18
CA GLU A 565 -16.17 -54.91 41.38
C GLU A 565 -15.87 -55.85 40.19
N ARG A 566 -14.93 -56.79 40.39
CA ARG A 566 -14.87 -58.04 39.61
C ARG A 566 -15.79 -59.08 40.23
N THR A 567 -16.85 -59.47 39.52
CA THR A 567 -17.64 -60.66 39.89
C THR A 567 -16.81 -61.94 39.70
N PRO A 568 -16.83 -62.91 40.64
CA PRO A 568 -15.99 -64.11 40.55
C PRO A 568 -16.38 -65.13 39.45
N ASN A 569 -17.58 -65.01 38.88
CA ASN A 569 -18.12 -65.95 37.89
C ASN A 569 -18.47 -65.19 36.59
N GLY A 570 -17.90 -65.64 35.47
CA GLY A 570 -18.01 -64.94 34.19
C GLY A 570 -19.42 -64.92 33.61
N GLY A 571 -20.02 -63.72 33.56
CA GLY A 571 -21.24 -63.43 32.82
C GLY A 571 -21.23 -61.96 32.40
N THR A 572 -21.42 -61.68 31.10
CA THR A 572 -21.35 -60.32 30.56
C THR A 572 -22.65 -59.56 30.82
N ALA A 573 -22.61 -58.60 31.75
CA ALA A 573 -23.58 -57.51 31.81
C ALA A 573 -23.12 -56.36 30.89
N PRO A 574 -24.04 -55.55 30.32
CA PRO A 574 -23.66 -54.36 29.56
C PRO A 574 -23.11 -53.30 30.51
N MET A 575 -21.94 -52.74 30.17
CA MET A 575 -21.35 -51.61 30.90
C MET A 575 -22.13 -50.34 30.52
N LEU A 576 -22.63 -49.60 31.51
CA LEU A 576 -23.37 -48.36 31.28
C LEU A 576 -22.46 -47.26 30.73
N ASP A 577 -23.02 -46.42 29.86
CA ASP A 577 -22.31 -45.29 29.27
C ASP A 577 -22.17 -44.15 30.29
N ILE A 578 -20.96 -43.61 30.42
CA ILE A 578 -20.66 -42.53 31.38
C ILE A 578 -21.29 -41.22 30.92
N CYS A 579 -21.43 -40.99 29.61
CA CYS A 579 -22.19 -39.84 29.09
C CYS A 579 -23.67 -39.92 29.52
N ALA A 580 -24.32 -41.08 29.31
CA ALA A 580 -25.71 -41.29 29.71
C ALA A 580 -25.94 -41.16 31.23
N ILE A 581 -24.96 -41.55 32.07
CA ILE A 581 -25.03 -41.33 33.53
C ILE A 581 -24.96 -39.82 33.85
N GLN A 582 -24.12 -39.05 33.17
CA GLN A 582 -24.02 -37.60 33.37
C GLN A 582 -25.25 -36.85 32.83
N GLU A 583 -25.75 -37.25 31.67
CA GLU A 583 -26.98 -36.75 31.04
C GLU A 583 -28.18 -36.93 31.99
N VAL A 584 -28.42 -38.16 32.45
CA VAL A 584 -29.53 -38.48 33.36
C VAL A 584 -29.40 -37.74 34.70
N ALA A 585 -28.18 -37.62 35.25
CA ALA A 585 -27.95 -36.87 36.48
C ALA A 585 -28.22 -35.36 36.34
N LEU A 586 -27.84 -34.76 35.20
CA LEU A 586 -28.11 -33.36 34.91
C LEU A 586 -29.60 -33.10 34.62
N ALA A 587 -30.27 -33.99 33.88
CA ALA A 587 -31.70 -33.92 33.61
C ALA A 587 -32.53 -34.01 34.91
N GLN A 588 -32.26 -34.99 35.77
CA GLN A 588 -32.89 -35.10 37.09
C GLN A 588 -32.58 -33.89 38.00
N GLY A 589 -31.41 -33.28 37.83
CA GLY A 589 -31.06 -32.01 38.47
C GLY A 589 -31.93 -30.84 38.01
N VAL A 590 -32.28 -30.78 36.72
CA VAL A 590 -33.23 -29.81 36.17
C VAL A 590 -34.66 -30.09 36.67
N ASP A 591 -35.16 -31.33 36.56
CA ASP A 591 -36.49 -31.72 37.07
C ASP A 591 -36.68 -31.36 38.57
N THR A 592 -35.62 -31.53 39.36
CA THR A 592 -35.60 -31.17 40.80
C THR A 592 -35.65 -29.65 41.00
N LEU A 593 -34.99 -28.87 40.14
CA LEU A 593 -35.06 -27.41 40.14
C LEU A 593 -36.40 -26.90 39.62
N ASP A 594 -37.03 -27.55 38.65
CA ASP A 594 -38.39 -27.28 38.20
C ASP A 594 -39.39 -27.41 39.34
N ALA A 595 -39.41 -28.56 40.02
CA ALA A 595 -40.28 -28.79 41.18
C ALA A 595 -40.03 -27.78 42.32
N ALA A 596 -38.78 -27.34 42.51
CA ALA A 596 -38.43 -26.30 43.48
C ALA A 596 -38.91 -24.89 43.05
N VAL A 597 -38.80 -24.54 41.77
CA VAL A 597 -39.31 -23.27 41.21
C VAL A 597 -40.83 -23.21 41.32
N GLU A 598 -41.54 -24.28 40.99
CA GLU A 598 -43.00 -24.36 41.12
C GLU A 598 -43.45 -24.29 42.58
N GLY A 599 -42.82 -25.06 43.46
CA GLY A 599 -43.11 -25.10 44.90
C GLY A 599 -42.74 -23.82 45.66
N CYS A 600 -41.91 -22.94 45.09
CA CYS A 600 -41.50 -21.70 45.74
C CYS A 600 -42.65 -20.66 45.75
N PRO A 601 -43.20 -20.28 46.92
CA PRO A 601 -44.37 -19.40 47.00
C PRO A 601 -44.07 -17.99 46.50
N GLU A 602 -45.06 -17.35 45.87
CA GLU A 602 -44.93 -16.00 45.28
C GLU A 602 -44.50 -14.92 46.28
N SER A 603 -44.73 -15.13 47.58
CA SER A 603 -44.27 -14.26 48.67
C SER A 603 -42.75 -14.29 48.90
N GLN A 604 -42.00 -15.18 48.23
CA GLN A 604 -40.54 -15.31 48.32
C GLN A 604 -39.87 -15.13 46.94
N PRO A 605 -39.99 -13.94 46.30
CA PRO A 605 -39.48 -13.72 44.94
C PRO A 605 -37.96 -13.95 44.81
N MET A 606 -37.18 -13.66 45.85
CA MET A 606 -35.72 -13.90 45.85
C MET A 606 -35.34 -15.38 45.81
N ALA A 607 -36.07 -16.24 46.51
CA ALA A 607 -35.81 -17.68 46.47
C ALA A 607 -36.14 -18.23 45.07
N ARG A 608 -37.29 -17.83 44.51
CA ARG A 608 -37.71 -18.19 43.16
C ARG A 608 -36.73 -17.69 42.09
N ALA A 609 -36.20 -16.47 42.23
CA ALA A 609 -35.19 -15.91 41.35
C ALA A 609 -33.86 -16.67 41.39
N HIS A 610 -33.39 -17.09 42.57
CA HIS A 610 -32.20 -17.94 42.66
C HIS A 610 -32.42 -19.32 42.04
N LEU A 611 -33.58 -19.95 42.27
CA LEU A 611 -33.89 -21.27 41.72
C LEU A 611 -33.97 -21.24 40.18
N LEU A 612 -34.62 -20.23 39.59
CA LEU A 612 -34.61 -19.98 38.13
C LEU A 612 -33.19 -19.74 37.61
N HIS A 613 -32.37 -18.95 38.31
CA HIS A 613 -30.98 -18.69 37.90
C HIS A 613 -30.13 -19.97 37.93
N CYS A 614 -30.35 -20.86 38.90
CA CYS A 614 -29.72 -22.19 38.94
C CYS A 614 -30.24 -23.12 37.83
N ARG A 615 -31.55 -23.12 37.54
CA ARG A 615 -32.18 -23.93 36.49
C ARG A 615 -31.62 -23.58 35.11
N GLY A 616 -31.63 -22.29 34.74
CA GLY A 616 -31.02 -21.82 33.49
C GLY A 616 -29.53 -22.14 33.37
N HIS A 617 -28.78 -22.20 34.48
CA HIS A 617 -27.39 -22.66 34.45
C HIS A 617 -27.23 -24.16 34.20
N ALA A 618 -28.07 -25.01 34.79
CA ALA A 618 -28.07 -26.45 34.51
C ALA A 618 -28.50 -26.76 33.06
N GLN A 619 -29.54 -26.06 32.56
CA GLN A 619 -29.99 -26.14 31.18
C GLN A 619 -28.91 -25.68 30.17
N THR A 620 -28.17 -24.61 30.47
CA THR A 620 -27.02 -24.15 29.66
C THR A 620 -25.92 -25.23 29.56
N LEU A 621 -25.70 -26.01 30.63
CA LEU A 621 -24.72 -27.09 30.62
C LEU A 621 -25.21 -28.30 29.81
N LEU A 622 -26.49 -28.68 29.95
CA LEU A 622 -27.11 -29.72 29.11
C LEU A 622 -27.05 -29.38 27.62
N GLY A 623 -27.48 -28.18 27.22
CA GLY A 623 -27.38 -27.73 25.83
C GLY A 623 -25.93 -27.75 25.29
N GLY A 624 -24.94 -27.51 26.16
CA GLY A 624 -23.52 -27.65 25.84
C GLY A 624 -23.06 -29.11 25.62
N VAL A 625 -23.65 -30.09 26.31
CA VAL A 625 -23.37 -31.52 26.09
C VAL A 625 -23.98 -31.99 24.76
N TRP A 626 -25.28 -31.75 24.55
CA TRP A 626 -25.98 -32.11 23.30
C TRP A 626 -25.33 -31.46 22.06
N ALA A 627 -24.84 -30.22 22.18
CA ALA A 627 -24.13 -29.52 21.11
C ALA A 627 -22.76 -30.14 20.73
N VAL A 628 -22.13 -30.90 21.65
CA VAL A 628 -20.88 -31.64 21.42
C VAL A 628 -21.14 -33.01 20.81
N GLU A 629 -22.24 -33.68 21.20
CA GLU A 629 -22.66 -34.96 20.61
C GLU A 629 -23.31 -34.78 19.22
N GLY A 630 -23.82 -33.58 18.93
CA GLY A 630 -24.24 -33.15 17.59
C GLY A 630 -25.75 -33.15 17.35
N ASP A 631 -26.57 -33.26 18.40
CA ASP A 631 -28.02 -33.06 18.30
C ASP A 631 -28.36 -31.57 18.51
N ASP A 632 -28.38 -30.85 17.39
CA ASP A 632 -28.42 -29.39 17.39
C ASP A 632 -29.81 -28.82 17.70
N ASP A 633 -30.88 -29.56 17.38
CA ASP A 633 -32.25 -29.13 17.68
C ASP A 633 -32.49 -29.19 19.21
N TYR A 634 -32.10 -30.29 19.87
CA TYR A 634 -32.15 -30.40 21.34
C TYR A 634 -31.23 -29.39 22.04
N ALA A 635 -30.03 -29.15 21.52
CA ALA A 635 -29.13 -28.15 22.08
C ALA A 635 -29.76 -26.74 22.07
N VAL A 636 -30.43 -26.37 20.98
CA VAL A 636 -31.14 -25.09 20.87
C VAL A 636 -32.30 -24.99 21.85
N GLU A 637 -33.15 -26.02 21.97
CA GLU A 637 -34.27 -26.00 22.94
C GLU A 637 -33.78 -25.79 24.39
N TRP A 638 -32.69 -26.44 24.80
CA TRP A 638 -32.09 -26.24 26.13
C TRP A 638 -31.50 -24.83 26.33
N PHE A 639 -30.90 -24.22 25.30
CA PHE A 639 -30.41 -22.85 25.38
C PHE A 639 -31.55 -21.81 25.37
N GLU A 640 -32.63 -22.02 24.63
CA GLU A 640 -33.80 -21.13 24.64
C GLU A 640 -34.53 -21.18 25.99
N ALA A 641 -34.68 -22.38 26.59
CA ALA A 641 -35.20 -22.53 27.96
C ALA A 641 -34.36 -21.74 28.98
N ALA A 642 -33.02 -21.88 28.93
CA ALA A 642 -32.11 -21.17 29.82
C ALA A 642 -32.20 -19.64 29.66
N LEU A 643 -32.36 -19.14 28.43
CA LEU A 643 -32.56 -17.71 28.16
C LEU A 643 -33.91 -17.21 28.70
N GLY A 644 -34.97 -18.02 28.62
CA GLY A 644 -36.27 -17.74 29.24
C GLY A 644 -36.15 -17.54 30.75
N ASP A 645 -35.44 -18.43 31.43
CA ASP A 645 -35.20 -18.35 32.88
C ASP A 645 -34.41 -17.10 33.29
N PHE A 646 -33.32 -16.80 32.56
CA PHE A 646 -32.56 -15.59 32.82
C PHE A 646 -33.37 -14.32 32.52
N SER A 647 -34.30 -14.34 31.55
CA SER A 647 -35.23 -13.23 31.31
C SER A 647 -36.24 -13.06 32.46
N ALA A 648 -36.84 -14.15 32.94
CA ALA A 648 -37.78 -14.12 34.07
C ALA A 648 -37.15 -13.57 35.37
N VAL A 649 -35.86 -13.85 35.60
CA VAL A 649 -35.09 -13.26 36.71
C VAL A 649 -34.82 -11.75 36.51
N LEU A 650 -34.67 -11.29 35.26
CA LEU A 650 -34.42 -9.88 34.93
C LEU A 650 -35.69 -9.00 34.93
N GLU A 651 -36.87 -9.59 34.72
CA GLU A 651 -38.16 -8.89 34.76
C GLU A 651 -38.69 -8.64 36.20
N MET A 652 -38.08 -9.27 37.22
CA MET A 652 -38.45 -9.03 38.61
C MET A 652 -38.17 -7.58 39.05
N PRO A 653 -39.02 -6.99 39.92
CA PRO A 653 -38.85 -5.60 40.35
C PRO A 653 -37.50 -5.40 41.07
N PRO A 654 -36.77 -4.30 40.82
CA PRO A 654 -35.37 -4.15 41.26
C PRO A 654 -35.17 -4.10 42.79
N SER A 655 -36.24 -3.94 43.57
CA SER A 655 -36.22 -4.11 45.03
C SER A 655 -36.04 -5.57 45.48
N ALA A 656 -36.33 -6.54 44.61
CA ALA A 656 -36.17 -7.98 44.85
C ALA A 656 -34.83 -8.55 44.35
N VAL A 657 -33.90 -7.71 43.86
CA VAL A 657 -32.58 -8.15 43.34
C VAL A 657 -31.46 -7.33 43.98
N SER A 658 -31.00 -7.73 45.16
CA SER A 658 -30.02 -6.98 45.94
C SER A 658 -28.58 -7.16 45.43
N LYS A 659 -28.13 -6.19 44.60
CA LYS A 659 -26.92 -6.25 43.75
C LYS A 659 -27.10 -7.24 42.58
N PRO A 660 -26.59 -6.93 41.38
CA PRO A 660 -26.80 -7.77 40.22
C PRO A 660 -26.07 -9.11 40.36
N CYS A 661 -26.82 -10.21 40.27
CA CYS A 661 -26.27 -11.55 40.08
C CYS A 661 -25.36 -11.56 38.83
N ARG A 662 -24.21 -12.23 38.92
CA ARG A 662 -23.13 -12.08 37.93
C ARG A 662 -23.33 -12.90 36.65
N ALA A 663 -24.47 -12.77 35.98
CA ALA A 663 -24.79 -13.47 34.72
C ALA A 663 -23.90 -13.08 33.51
N SER A 664 -23.16 -11.97 33.61
CA SER A 664 -22.41 -11.39 32.48
C SER A 664 -21.33 -12.28 31.83
N PRO A 665 -20.58 -13.16 32.52
CA PRO A 665 -19.57 -14.00 31.87
C PRO A 665 -20.20 -15.06 30.97
N LEU A 666 -21.28 -15.71 31.42
CA LEU A 666 -21.92 -16.78 30.65
C LEU A 666 -22.76 -16.28 29.47
N LEU A 667 -23.42 -15.12 29.58
CA LEU A 667 -24.01 -14.48 28.39
C LEU A 667 -22.95 -14.15 27.32
N GLY A 668 -21.73 -13.78 27.73
CA GLY A 668 -20.58 -13.66 26.85
C GLY A 668 -20.16 -15.01 26.25
N SER A 669 -20.08 -16.06 27.08
CA SER A 669 -19.71 -17.42 26.66
C SER A 669 -20.69 -18.02 25.64
N ILE A 670 -21.99 -17.88 25.87
CA ILE A 670 -23.06 -18.37 24.97
C ILE A 670 -22.95 -17.67 23.62
N VAL A 671 -22.84 -16.33 23.59
CA VAL A 671 -22.65 -15.59 22.33
C VAL A 671 -21.34 -15.97 21.63
N CYS A 672 -20.25 -16.20 22.38
CA CYS A 672 -18.99 -16.64 21.80
C CYS A 672 -19.05 -18.07 21.22
N GLN A 673 -19.69 -19.03 21.89
CA GLN A 673 -19.82 -20.40 21.37
C GLN A 673 -20.77 -20.46 20.16
N LEU A 674 -21.89 -19.73 20.19
CA LEU A 674 -22.74 -19.57 19.01
C LEU A 674 -21.96 -18.92 17.85
N ALA A 675 -21.14 -17.90 18.10
CA ALA A 675 -20.34 -17.21 17.08
C ALA A 675 -19.18 -18.05 16.51
N LEU A 676 -18.67 -19.03 17.27
CA LEU A 676 -17.72 -20.03 16.79
C LEU A 676 -18.38 -21.07 15.87
N ARG A 677 -19.68 -21.34 16.05
CA ARG A 677 -20.42 -22.37 15.30
C ARG A 677 -21.13 -21.82 14.05
N ASP A 678 -21.96 -20.79 14.18
CA ASP A 678 -22.65 -20.15 13.04
C ASP A 678 -22.88 -18.64 13.23
N ARG A 679 -22.61 -17.90 12.14
CA ARG A 679 -22.72 -16.44 12.09
C ARG A 679 -24.15 -15.94 11.88
N ALA A 680 -25.11 -16.76 11.46
CA ALA A 680 -26.52 -16.34 11.42
C ALA A 680 -27.14 -16.39 12.83
N SER A 681 -26.94 -17.51 13.53
CA SER A 681 -27.38 -17.76 14.90
C SER A 681 -26.83 -16.73 15.89
N ALA A 682 -25.52 -16.46 15.83
CA ALA A 682 -24.90 -15.41 16.65
C ALA A 682 -25.41 -13.99 16.35
N ARG A 683 -25.80 -13.69 15.10
CA ARG A 683 -26.40 -12.40 14.75
C ARG A 683 -27.81 -12.24 15.34
N GLU A 684 -28.59 -13.32 15.42
CA GLU A 684 -29.95 -13.23 15.99
C GLU A 684 -29.92 -13.16 17.52
N ALA A 685 -29.05 -13.93 18.18
CA ALA A 685 -28.78 -13.76 19.61
C ALA A 685 -28.34 -12.31 19.95
N LEU A 686 -27.47 -11.72 19.13
CA LEU A 686 -27.06 -10.31 19.27
C LEU A 686 -28.19 -9.31 18.94
N ARG A 687 -29.18 -9.65 18.10
CA ARG A 687 -30.40 -8.84 17.93
C ARG A 687 -31.28 -8.89 19.17
N GLN A 688 -31.55 -10.08 19.69
CA GLN A 688 -32.39 -10.27 20.88
C GLN A 688 -31.80 -9.56 22.11
N LEU A 689 -30.50 -9.75 22.38
CA LEU A 689 -29.78 -9.05 23.46
C LEU A 689 -29.75 -7.52 23.30
N ARG A 690 -29.91 -7.01 22.08
CA ARG A 690 -30.03 -5.57 21.80
C ARG A 690 -31.47 -5.06 21.94
N ALA A 691 -32.46 -5.85 21.52
CA ALA A 691 -33.89 -5.56 21.71
C ALA A 691 -34.27 -5.52 23.20
N LEU A 692 -33.67 -6.39 24.01
CA LEU A 692 -33.79 -6.41 25.48
C LEU A 692 -32.96 -5.30 26.18
N GLY A 693 -32.25 -4.43 25.44
CA GLY A 693 -31.46 -3.33 26.00
C GLY A 693 -30.18 -3.72 26.77
N LEU A 694 -29.92 -5.02 26.95
CA LEU A 694 -28.82 -5.57 27.77
C LEU A 694 -27.44 -5.13 27.24
N LEU A 695 -27.29 -5.00 25.93
CA LEU A 695 -26.06 -4.50 25.29
C LEU A 695 -25.68 -3.08 25.74
N GLU A 696 -26.67 -2.22 26.03
CA GLU A 696 -26.44 -0.81 26.37
C GLU A 696 -26.28 -0.61 27.89
N ALA A 697 -27.02 -1.38 28.70
CA ALA A 697 -26.91 -1.36 30.16
C ALA A 697 -25.48 -1.70 30.67
N SER A 698 -24.80 -2.62 29.98
CA SER A 698 -23.43 -3.06 30.27
C SER A 698 -22.39 -1.91 30.26
N THR A 699 -22.61 -0.88 29.44
CA THR A 699 -21.60 0.15 29.14
C THR A 699 -21.23 1.09 30.31
N ARG A 700 -21.90 0.98 31.47
CA ARG A 700 -21.73 1.91 32.61
C ARG A 700 -20.76 1.43 33.71
N GLY A 701 -20.16 0.24 33.58
CA GLY A 701 -19.16 -0.29 34.52
C GLY A 701 -17.76 -0.39 33.91
N SER A 702 -16.73 -0.03 34.66
CA SER A 702 -15.33 0.01 34.17
C SER A 702 -14.75 -1.34 33.75
N GLY A 703 -15.32 -2.46 34.23
CA GLY A 703 -14.89 -3.80 33.84
C GLY A 703 -15.35 -4.27 32.45
N TYR A 704 -16.35 -3.62 31.84
CA TYR A 704 -17.02 -4.14 30.63
C TYR A 704 -16.37 -3.69 29.31
N ALA A 705 -15.36 -2.81 29.38
CA ALA A 705 -14.69 -2.27 28.20
C ALA A 705 -14.10 -3.35 27.27
N TYR A 706 -13.61 -4.47 27.81
CA TYR A 706 -13.01 -5.56 27.03
C TYR A 706 -14.05 -6.30 26.16
N LEU A 707 -15.19 -6.69 26.72
CA LEU A 707 -16.25 -7.37 25.95
C LEU A 707 -16.84 -6.43 24.88
N THR A 708 -17.07 -5.16 25.23
CA THR A 708 -17.52 -4.15 24.26
C THR A 708 -16.48 -3.87 23.17
N ALA A 709 -15.17 -3.93 23.48
CA ALA A 709 -14.11 -3.80 22.50
C ALA A 709 -14.10 -4.98 21.51
N ASN A 710 -14.14 -6.22 22.02
CA ASN A 710 -14.11 -7.43 21.17
C ASN A 710 -15.34 -7.50 20.24
N VAL A 711 -16.54 -7.17 20.73
CA VAL A 711 -17.76 -7.12 19.89
C VAL A 711 -17.68 -5.99 18.85
N ARG A 712 -17.12 -4.82 19.20
CA ARG A 712 -16.89 -3.73 18.23
C ARG A 712 -15.83 -4.08 17.19
N GLN A 713 -14.77 -4.78 17.58
CA GLN A 713 -13.72 -5.24 16.67
C GLN A 713 -14.29 -6.24 15.66
N PHE A 714 -15.04 -7.25 16.12
CA PHE A 714 -15.71 -8.22 15.25
C PHE A 714 -16.65 -7.55 14.22
N LEU A 715 -17.42 -6.54 14.65
CA LEU A 715 -18.29 -5.77 13.75
C LEU A 715 -17.50 -4.92 12.74
N ALA A 716 -16.39 -4.29 13.14
CA ALA A 716 -15.53 -3.53 12.24
C ALA A 716 -14.78 -4.43 11.24
N GLU A 717 -14.41 -5.65 11.64
CA GLU A 717 -13.81 -6.66 10.77
C GLU A 717 -14.83 -7.19 9.73
N GLU A 718 -16.11 -7.35 10.10
CA GLU A 718 -17.18 -7.63 9.12
C GLU A 718 -17.42 -6.46 8.16
N GLU A 719 -17.46 -5.22 8.65
CA GLU A 719 -17.65 -4.02 7.80
C GLU A 719 -16.51 -3.89 6.77
N HIS A 720 -15.26 -4.02 7.22
CA HIS A 720 -14.09 -4.01 6.33
C HIS A 720 -14.06 -5.21 5.35
N ALA A 721 -14.51 -6.40 5.79
CA ALA A 721 -14.63 -7.56 4.90
C ALA A 721 -15.73 -7.35 3.83
N ALA A 722 -16.83 -6.69 4.18
CA ALA A 722 -17.91 -6.34 3.26
C ALA A 722 -17.44 -5.29 2.22
N GLU A 723 -16.76 -4.22 2.65
CA GLU A 723 -16.13 -3.24 1.75
C GLU A 723 -15.15 -3.92 0.78
N LYS A 724 -14.27 -4.78 1.30
CA LYS A 724 -13.28 -5.51 0.50
C LYS A 724 -13.93 -6.44 -0.54
N LYS A 725 -15.05 -7.07 -0.19
CA LYS A 725 -15.86 -7.89 -1.12
C LYS A 725 -16.56 -7.04 -2.17
N ALA A 726 -17.11 -5.87 -1.80
CA ALA A 726 -17.72 -4.93 -2.74
C ALA A 726 -16.68 -4.38 -3.74
N ALA A 727 -15.49 -4.02 -3.26
CA ALA A 727 -14.37 -3.57 -4.09
C ALA A 727 -13.87 -4.67 -5.05
N ALA A 728 -13.80 -5.93 -4.60
CA ALA A 728 -13.46 -7.06 -5.45
C ALA A 728 -14.49 -7.28 -6.58
N ASN A 729 -15.78 -7.22 -6.26
CA ASN A 729 -16.86 -7.33 -7.24
C ASN A 729 -16.83 -6.17 -8.26
N ALA A 730 -16.59 -4.93 -7.81
CA ALA A 730 -16.44 -3.78 -8.69
C ALA A 730 -15.23 -3.93 -9.64
N ALA A 731 -14.09 -4.42 -9.12
CA ALA A 731 -12.90 -4.71 -9.93
C ALA A 731 -13.13 -5.85 -10.93
N GLN A 732 -13.98 -6.84 -10.62
CA GLN A 732 -14.39 -7.87 -11.58
C GLN A 732 -15.25 -7.29 -12.70
N LEU A 733 -16.28 -6.49 -12.37
CA LEU A 733 -17.14 -5.84 -13.37
C LEU A 733 -16.35 -4.96 -14.35
N ILE A 734 -15.33 -4.23 -13.87
CA ILE A 734 -14.44 -3.44 -14.74
C ILE A 734 -13.67 -4.34 -15.73
N ARG A 735 -13.12 -5.48 -15.29
CA ARG A 735 -12.42 -6.43 -16.17
C ARG A 735 -13.35 -7.08 -17.18
N GLU A 736 -14.61 -7.33 -16.81
CA GLU A 736 -15.63 -7.86 -17.71
C GLU A 736 -16.04 -6.82 -18.76
N GLU A 737 -16.18 -5.55 -18.37
CA GLU A 737 -16.42 -4.45 -19.31
C GLU A 737 -15.23 -4.21 -20.26
N GLU A 738 -13.99 -4.31 -19.76
CA GLU A 738 -12.77 -4.25 -20.58
C GLU A 738 -12.65 -5.42 -21.54
N ARG A 739 -12.98 -6.66 -21.13
CA ARG A 739 -13.11 -7.81 -22.04
C ARG A 739 -14.20 -7.58 -23.10
N ALA A 740 -15.34 -7.01 -22.72
CA ALA A 740 -16.40 -6.67 -23.66
C ALA A 740 -16.02 -5.52 -24.62
N LYS A 741 -15.09 -4.63 -24.23
CA LYS A 741 -14.47 -3.64 -25.13
C LYS A 741 -13.44 -4.28 -26.06
N GLY A 742 -12.59 -5.17 -25.54
CA GLY A 742 -11.62 -5.95 -26.31
C GLY A 742 -12.27 -6.83 -27.37
N GLY A 743 -13.34 -7.56 -27.03
CA GLY A 743 -14.09 -8.39 -27.98
C GLY A 743 -14.76 -7.56 -29.08
N ARG A 744 -15.32 -6.39 -28.76
CA ARG A 744 -15.85 -5.45 -29.77
C ARG A 744 -14.76 -4.87 -30.66
N ARG A 745 -13.56 -4.64 -30.12
CA ARG A 745 -12.40 -4.20 -30.91
C ARG A 745 -11.92 -5.31 -31.85
N ALA A 746 -11.75 -6.53 -31.37
CA ALA A 746 -11.37 -7.68 -32.19
C ALA A 746 -12.40 -7.99 -33.29
N ALA A 747 -13.70 -7.83 -33.00
CA ALA A 747 -14.75 -7.94 -34.02
C ALA A 747 -14.63 -6.84 -35.09
N ALA A 748 -14.37 -5.59 -34.71
CA ALA A 748 -14.16 -4.49 -35.66
C ALA A 748 -12.85 -4.62 -36.46
N GLU A 749 -11.80 -5.19 -35.86
CA GLU A 749 -10.53 -5.50 -36.55
C GLU A 749 -10.72 -6.65 -37.55
N ALA A 750 -11.48 -7.70 -37.21
CA ALA A 750 -11.84 -8.78 -38.14
C ALA A 750 -12.81 -8.33 -39.25
N GLU A 751 -13.74 -7.42 -38.96
CA GLU A 751 -14.61 -6.79 -39.97
C GLU A 751 -13.77 -5.92 -40.93
N LEU A 752 -12.77 -5.20 -40.41
CA LEU A 752 -11.81 -4.43 -41.21
C LEU A 752 -10.95 -5.34 -42.12
N GLU A 753 -10.41 -6.44 -41.58
CA GLU A 753 -9.67 -7.45 -42.38
C GLU A 753 -10.56 -8.06 -43.48
N SER A 754 -11.82 -8.39 -43.16
CA SER A 754 -12.81 -8.87 -44.14
C SER A 754 -13.16 -7.82 -45.21
N CYS A 755 -13.08 -6.52 -44.91
CA CYS A 755 -13.26 -5.45 -45.89
C CYS A 755 -11.99 -5.15 -46.71
N LEU A 756 -10.81 -5.47 -46.19
CA LEU A 756 -9.52 -5.25 -46.87
C LEU A 756 -9.10 -6.40 -47.78
N GLY A 757 -9.71 -7.59 -47.66
CA GLY A 757 -9.57 -8.69 -48.62
C GLY A 757 -8.15 -9.25 -48.72
N LEU A 758 -7.38 -9.22 -47.63
CA LEU A 758 -6.00 -9.67 -47.59
C LEU A 758 -5.91 -11.20 -47.68
N ASP A 759 -5.10 -11.70 -48.61
CA ASP A 759 -4.72 -13.10 -48.70
C ASP A 759 -3.58 -13.44 -47.71
N GLY A 760 -3.40 -14.74 -47.45
CA GLY A 760 -2.73 -15.29 -46.26
C GLY A 760 -1.23 -15.00 -46.07
N GLU A 761 -0.60 -14.18 -46.92
CA GLU A 761 0.76 -13.64 -46.72
C GLU A 761 0.78 -12.16 -46.30
N GLY A 762 -0.37 -11.51 -46.11
CA GLY A 762 -0.46 -10.18 -45.48
C GLY A 762 0.12 -9.04 -46.32
N ARG A 763 -0.04 -9.06 -47.65
CA ARG A 763 0.40 -8.00 -48.57
C ARG A 763 -0.78 -7.43 -49.36
N PRO A 764 -1.09 -6.12 -49.29
CA PRO A 764 -2.19 -5.56 -50.05
C PRO A 764 -1.87 -5.50 -51.56
N PRO A 765 -2.76 -5.96 -52.45
CA PRO A 765 -2.55 -5.92 -53.90
C PRO A 765 -2.87 -4.52 -54.47
N LEU A 766 -1.94 -3.57 -54.35
CA LEU A 766 -2.09 -2.22 -54.93
C LEU A 766 -0.94 -1.91 -55.91
N GLN A 767 -1.25 -1.98 -57.22
CA GLN A 767 -0.31 -1.65 -58.32
C GLN A 767 -0.75 -0.44 -59.17
N ARG A 768 -1.30 0.62 -58.56
CA ARG A 768 -1.31 2.01 -59.07
C ARG A 768 -1.71 3.00 -57.99
N LEU A 769 -1.26 4.25 -58.10
CA LEU A 769 -1.76 5.37 -57.30
C LEU A 769 -3.15 5.83 -57.78
N ASP A 770 -3.35 5.76 -59.10
CA ASP A 770 -4.49 6.29 -59.86
C ASP A 770 -5.86 5.72 -59.42
N GLU A 771 -5.87 4.51 -58.85
CA GLU A 771 -7.09 3.83 -58.40
C GLU A 771 -7.56 4.31 -57.01
N LEU A 772 -6.68 4.96 -56.22
CA LEU A 772 -7.01 5.49 -54.90
C LEU A 772 -7.96 6.70 -54.98
N GLU A 773 -7.84 7.52 -56.03
CA GLU A 773 -8.74 8.66 -56.27
C GLU A 773 -10.17 8.20 -56.64
N ALA A 774 -10.33 7.01 -57.22
CA ALA A 774 -11.64 6.47 -57.58
C ALA A 774 -12.44 5.96 -56.37
N VAL A 775 -11.76 5.43 -55.35
CA VAL A 775 -12.39 4.96 -54.10
C VAL A 775 -12.76 6.14 -53.18
N ILE A 776 -11.96 7.19 -53.15
CA ILE A 776 -12.16 8.37 -52.30
C ILE A 776 -13.03 9.41 -53.03
N GLY A 777 -14.29 9.03 -53.30
CA GLY A 777 -15.27 9.85 -54.01
C GLY A 777 -15.71 11.12 -53.26
N ILE A 778 -14.89 12.16 -53.26
CA ILE A 778 -15.14 13.45 -52.59
C ILE A 778 -15.57 14.50 -53.63
N THR A 779 -16.84 14.92 -53.55
CA THR A 779 -17.30 16.16 -54.20
C THR A 779 -17.14 17.36 -53.24
N PRO A 780 -16.77 18.56 -53.73
CA PRO A 780 -16.28 19.64 -52.86
C PRO A 780 -17.40 20.47 -52.21
N SER A 781 -18.08 19.95 -51.18
CA SER A 781 -18.98 20.78 -50.34
C SER A 781 -19.24 20.25 -48.92
N ALA A 782 -18.35 20.56 -47.95
CA ALA A 782 -18.72 20.70 -46.52
C ALA A 782 -17.59 21.34 -45.68
N ILE A 783 -17.89 22.42 -44.95
CA ILE A 783 -17.01 22.92 -43.89
C ILE A 783 -17.24 22.04 -42.65
N GLY A 784 -16.31 21.13 -42.35
CA GLY A 784 -16.43 20.26 -41.16
C GLY A 784 -15.39 19.15 -40.96
N MET A 785 -14.48 18.88 -41.91
CA MET A 785 -13.58 17.71 -41.82
C MET A 785 -12.34 17.84 -40.94
N VAL A 786 -12.00 19.04 -40.43
CA VAL A 786 -10.76 19.29 -39.66
C VAL A 786 -10.55 18.29 -38.49
N PRO A 787 -11.56 17.97 -37.64
CA PRO A 787 -11.36 17.05 -36.52
C PRO A 787 -11.07 15.61 -36.96
N ARG A 788 -11.63 15.16 -38.10
CA ARG A 788 -11.42 13.79 -38.61
C ARG A 788 -10.02 13.62 -39.20
N LEU A 789 -9.51 14.63 -39.91
CA LEU A 789 -8.13 14.62 -40.41
C LEU A 789 -7.11 14.70 -39.27
N GLN A 790 -7.40 15.44 -38.20
CA GLN A 790 -6.58 15.43 -36.98
C GLN A 790 -6.59 14.05 -36.29
N ALA A 791 -7.75 13.41 -36.14
CA ALA A 791 -7.83 12.06 -35.57
C ALA A 791 -7.05 11.03 -36.39
N LEU A 792 -7.17 11.07 -37.72
CA LEU A 792 -6.44 10.18 -38.63
C LEU A 792 -4.91 10.42 -38.55
N SER A 793 -4.49 11.69 -38.46
CA SER A 793 -3.07 12.06 -38.31
C SER A 793 -2.48 11.60 -36.97
N VAL A 794 -3.21 11.74 -35.87
CA VAL A 794 -2.80 11.24 -34.55
C VAL A 794 -2.68 9.70 -34.56
N TRP A 795 -3.66 9.01 -35.14
CA TRP A 795 -3.62 7.56 -35.28
C TRP A 795 -2.43 7.09 -36.13
N ALA A 796 -2.25 7.63 -37.34
CA ALA A 796 -1.16 7.24 -38.24
C ALA A 796 0.24 7.53 -37.67
N LYS A 797 0.39 8.60 -36.89
CA LYS A 797 1.64 8.87 -36.14
C LYS A 797 1.84 7.92 -34.96
N SER A 798 0.78 7.57 -34.23
CA SER A 798 0.86 6.57 -33.14
C SER A 798 1.16 5.15 -33.65
N ALA A 799 0.82 4.86 -34.91
CA ALA A 799 1.11 3.60 -35.60
C ALA A 799 2.47 3.58 -36.33
N GLY A 800 3.22 4.70 -36.36
CA GLY A 800 4.52 4.80 -37.04
C GLY A 800 4.44 4.78 -38.58
N ILE A 801 3.25 4.95 -39.15
CA ILE A 801 3.01 4.89 -40.62
C ILE A 801 3.43 6.19 -41.31
N LEU A 802 3.50 7.30 -40.56
CA LEU A 802 4.00 8.60 -41.05
C LEU A 802 5.17 9.09 -40.20
N THR A 803 6.31 9.30 -40.86
CA THR A 803 7.45 10.08 -40.34
C THR A 803 7.14 11.59 -40.36
#